data_AF-A0A7M7R3Q3-F1
#
_entry.id   AF-A0A7M7R3Q3-F1
#
_cell.length_a   1.000
_cell.length_b   1.000
_cell.length_c   1.000
_cell.angle_alpha   90.00
_cell.angle_beta   90.00
_cell.angle_gamma   90.00
#
_symmetry.space_group_name_H-M   'P 1'
#
loop_
_entity.id
_entity.type
_entity.pdbx_description
1 polymer ?
#
loop_
_entity_poly.entity_id
_entity_poly.type
_entity_poly.pdbx_seq_one_letter_code
_entity_poly.pdbx_strand_id
1 'polypeptide(L)'
;MQRARSDYFTNSLPGVDEPALESDLGFASLLPELHADRYDDVQQQQEQQQAVARAPSIVSNDSRSLFDDVRDVDSSSDRLSDCSSVGFENVEQFEAKLRTLFTENNINHQQAGTILRLLKSHACFTGLHVDPRTILRTPAHSASIKKVAGGEYLHLGVQEAICSILSSTPLRLHPAGALEIEFSTDEASLDKNGKILMWPIQIRVANISGSAPQTIGIFKGSSKPTSALIFFQYFVDEVDSIIRNGLNFLNGIKQVVLRCFIADALARAFTLGHRSHNSRAPCSRCWVRGEHVRAGVMVYRGTDHRLRTDEEYRSKLDLDHHKDEDCALANLPFDLVGSTVFDYMHQVCIGVMEKILQGLIDGRFVASAKIADKCSLQILDNRLEHVKNFCPSDFARKPVNILRHGQFKATEYRQILLYSGPVIFRGLMNPAMYKHFILLSTAIRILANPVVSMESIDFAEKCIKLFVETASDVYGIEFLSYNVHTLLHLPDDVKRYGPLDNFSAFPYENNMSFCRKLCRKNDQHLQQISRRLAENCRTSSKKFVDPGHLSYISNHLRGPLIPGCGECMQYKKVVKGSTHLSIIKKDSTVMLDDGSIGIIRNVIELKDQGCHLVINLFSNIEDIFDLPCSSSLVGIVRCSNLNRQITIVKLERVVDKCFRMPYWSADDRISSTYCTVVKILSARL
;
A
#
# COMPACT_ATOMS: atom_id res chain seq x y z
N MET A 1 30.87 15.48 39.71
CA MET A 1 29.52 15.82 40.20
C MET A 1 28.54 15.45 39.09
N GLN A 2 28.16 14.19 38.86
CA GLN A 2 27.31 13.27 39.65
C GLN A 2 25.87 13.76 39.92
N ARG A 3 24.92 12.96 39.37
CA ARG A 3 23.47 12.79 39.67
C ARG A 3 22.51 13.79 39.00
N ALA A 4 21.36 13.39 38.44
CA ALA A 4 20.56 12.18 38.65
C ALA A 4 19.77 11.77 37.37
N ARG A 5 19.86 10.48 37.03
CA ARG A 5 18.79 9.69 36.37
C ARG A 5 17.87 9.18 37.49
N SER A 6 16.56 9.15 37.28
CA SER A 6 15.67 8.25 38.03
C SER A 6 14.70 7.56 37.08
N ASP A 7 14.78 6.23 37.12
CA ASP A 7 13.91 5.21 36.55
C ASP A 7 12.46 5.32 37.05
N TYR A 8 11.50 4.80 36.29
CA TYR A 8 10.37 4.02 36.82
C TYR A 8 9.83 3.01 35.76
N PHE A 9 10.15 1.72 36.00
CA PHE A 9 9.42 0.44 35.79
C PHE A 9 8.55 0.24 34.52
N THR A 10 8.91 -0.63 33.57
CA THR A 10 8.83 -2.12 33.50
C THR A 10 7.49 -2.73 33.91
N ASN A 11 6.72 -3.20 32.91
CA ASN A 11 5.87 -4.38 33.01
C ASN A 11 6.11 -5.25 31.78
N SER A 12 6.97 -6.24 31.96
CA SER A 12 7.32 -7.25 30.97
C SER A 12 6.25 -8.35 30.95
N LEU A 13 5.64 -8.60 29.79
CA LEU A 13 4.96 -9.86 29.50
C LEU A 13 6.01 -10.90 29.05
N PRO A 14 5.80 -12.21 29.30
CA PRO A 14 6.84 -13.22 29.13
C PRO A 14 7.19 -13.45 27.65
N GLY A 15 8.48 -13.74 27.43
CA GLY A 15 9.12 -13.85 26.14
C GLY A 15 8.47 -14.84 25.19
N VAL A 16 8.29 -14.36 23.95
CA VAL A 16 8.28 -15.20 22.77
C VAL A 16 9.74 -15.21 22.30
N ASP A 17 10.40 -16.36 22.40
CA ASP A 17 11.73 -16.55 21.85
C ASP A 17 11.64 -16.39 20.32
N GLU A 18 12.18 -15.28 19.80
CA GLU A 18 12.44 -15.13 18.38
C GLU A 18 13.65 -16.01 18.02
N PRO A 19 13.58 -16.84 16.96
CA PRO A 19 14.75 -17.56 16.50
C PRO A 19 15.78 -16.57 15.97
N ALA A 20 16.97 -16.57 16.58
CA ALA A 20 18.10 -15.75 16.17
C ALA A 20 18.49 -16.03 14.71
N LEU A 21 18.52 -14.98 13.89
CA LEU A 21 18.96 -15.03 12.49
C LEU A 21 20.51 -15.06 12.45
N GLU A 22 21.14 -16.11 12.98
CA GLU A 22 22.58 -16.33 12.81
C GLU A 22 22.86 -17.07 11.50
N SER A 23 23.47 -16.41 10.53
CA SER A 23 24.69 -16.89 9.85
C SER A 23 25.11 -16.00 8.68
N ASP A 24 26.35 -15.49 8.76
CA ASP A 24 27.09 -14.91 7.63
C ASP A 24 27.52 -15.97 6.57
N LEU A 25 27.10 -17.24 6.74
CA LEU A 25 27.52 -18.35 5.87
C LEU A 25 26.66 -18.52 4.60
N GLY A 26 25.46 -17.92 4.52
CA GLY A 26 24.57 -18.04 3.35
C GLY A 26 24.89 -17.08 2.20
N PHE A 27 25.43 -15.89 2.48
CA PHE A 27 25.72 -14.89 1.44
C PHE A 27 26.94 -15.25 0.59
N ALA A 28 27.96 -15.88 1.18
CA ALA A 28 29.16 -16.29 0.47
C ALA A 28 28.92 -17.43 -0.54
N SER A 29 27.90 -18.28 -0.33
CA SER A 29 27.53 -19.35 -1.27
C SER A 29 26.66 -18.85 -2.44
N LEU A 30 25.95 -17.73 -2.27
CA LEU A 30 25.11 -17.12 -3.31
C LEU A 30 25.91 -16.53 -4.47
N LEU A 31 27.08 -15.93 -4.19
CA LEU A 31 27.91 -15.28 -5.21
C LEU A 31 28.46 -16.27 -6.26
N PRO A 32 29.11 -17.40 -5.89
CA PRO A 32 29.57 -18.38 -6.88
C PRO A 32 28.42 -19.05 -7.65
N GLU A 33 27.28 -19.34 -7.01
CA GLU A 33 26.12 -19.96 -7.68
C GLU A 33 25.46 -19.05 -8.71
N LEU A 34 25.42 -17.74 -8.50
CA LEU A 34 24.91 -16.78 -9.49
C LEU A 34 25.90 -16.57 -10.65
N HIS A 35 27.20 -16.80 -10.43
CA HIS A 35 28.25 -16.67 -11.44
C HIS A 35 28.56 -17.96 -12.23
N ALA A 36 28.29 -19.16 -11.66
CA ALA A 36 28.64 -20.45 -12.27
C ALA A 36 27.75 -20.87 -13.45
N ASP A 37 26.48 -20.42 -13.49
CA ASP A 37 25.51 -20.76 -14.56
C ASP A 37 25.79 -20.09 -15.92
N ARG A 38 27.00 -19.53 -16.13
CA ARG A 38 27.37 -18.72 -17.31
C ARG A 38 28.32 -19.36 -18.31
N TYR A 39 28.95 -20.50 -17.99
CA TYR A 39 30.11 -20.95 -18.77
C TYR A 39 29.81 -21.73 -20.05
N ASP A 40 28.58 -22.20 -20.28
CA ASP A 40 28.29 -23.06 -21.44
C ASP A 40 27.62 -22.37 -22.65
N ASP A 41 27.08 -21.15 -22.54
CA ASP A 41 26.26 -20.53 -23.60
C ASP A 41 26.89 -19.29 -24.30
N VAL A 42 28.07 -18.82 -23.86
CA VAL A 42 28.60 -17.52 -24.31
C VAL A 42 29.46 -17.58 -25.58
N GLN A 43 29.81 -18.75 -26.10
CA GLN A 43 30.71 -18.85 -27.26
C GLN A 43 30.06 -18.95 -28.66
N GLN A 44 28.73 -18.97 -28.79
CA GLN A 44 28.09 -19.16 -30.12
C GLN A 44 27.21 -18.01 -30.65
N GLN A 45 27.10 -16.87 -29.97
CA GLN A 45 26.17 -15.79 -30.41
C GLN A 45 26.83 -14.44 -30.73
N GLN A 46 28.13 -14.41 -31.08
CA GLN A 46 28.82 -13.15 -31.40
C GLN A 46 28.82 -12.72 -32.87
N GLU A 47 28.11 -13.40 -33.77
CA GLU A 47 28.00 -12.97 -35.17
C GLU A 47 26.58 -13.13 -35.71
N GLN A 48 25.66 -12.24 -35.33
CA GLN A 48 24.55 -11.75 -36.16
C GLN A 48 23.65 -10.81 -35.34
N GLN A 49 23.75 -9.50 -35.59
CA GLN A 49 22.61 -8.61 -35.85
C GLN A 49 23.08 -7.15 -35.95
N GLN A 50 23.35 -6.73 -37.18
CA GLN A 50 23.22 -5.34 -37.61
C GLN A 50 21.86 -5.18 -38.31
N ALA A 51 21.23 -4.03 -38.06
CA ALA A 51 20.11 -3.42 -38.78
C ALA A 51 18.69 -3.98 -38.56
N VAL A 52 17.89 -3.31 -37.72
CA VAL A 52 16.60 -2.72 -38.13
C VAL A 52 16.41 -1.38 -37.39
N ALA A 53 16.16 -0.33 -38.18
CA ALA A 53 15.99 1.04 -37.72
C ALA A 53 14.51 1.42 -37.51
N ARG A 54 14.30 2.28 -36.50
CA ARG A 54 13.34 3.40 -36.37
C ARG A 54 11.90 3.24 -36.92
N ALA A 55 10.93 3.32 -36.02
CA ALA A 55 9.64 3.99 -36.22
C ALA A 55 9.05 4.44 -34.84
N PRO A 56 8.22 5.50 -34.78
CA PRO A 56 7.99 6.30 -33.58
C PRO A 56 6.93 5.72 -32.63
N SER A 57 7.07 6.07 -31.35
CA SER A 57 6.09 5.86 -30.29
C SER A 57 4.78 6.61 -30.58
N ILE A 58 3.80 5.88 -31.09
CA ILE A 58 2.42 6.34 -31.23
C ILE A 58 1.72 6.18 -29.87
N VAL A 59 1.30 7.31 -29.33
CA VAL A 59 0.28 7.42 -28.28
C VAL A 59 -1.01 6.85 -28.85
N SER A 60 -1.40 5.64 -28.45
CA SER A 60 -2.70 5.08 -28.83
C SER A 60 -3.77 5.51 -27.84
N ASN A 61 -4.62 6.42 -28.33
CA ASN A 61 -5.84 6.90 -27.73
C ASN A 61 -6.75 5.79 -27.17
N ASP A 62 -7.31 6.12 -26.02
CA ASP A 62 -8.48 5.53 -25.40
C ASP A 62 -9.58 5.18 -26.40
N SER A 63 -9.99 3.92 -26.35
CA SER A 63 -11.37 3.54 -26.60
C SER A 63 -11.62 2.17 -25.99
N ARG A 64 -12.32 2.12 -24.84
CA ARG A 64 -13.42 1.16 -24.58
C ARG A 64 -14.09 1.35 -23.22
N SER A 65 -15.41 1.51 -23.31
CA SER A 65 -16.49 1.20 -22.38
C SER A 65 -16.18 1.14 -20.88
N LEU A 66 -16.48 2.24 -20.21
CA LEU A 66 -16.74 2.34 -18.77
C LEU A 66 -18.12 1.73 -18.44
N PHE A 67 -18.27 0.41 -18.53
CA PHE A 67 -19.36 -0.32 -17.88
C PHE A 67 -18.88 -1.76 -17.66
N ASP A 68 -18.21 -2.01 -16.54
CA ASP A 68 -18.24 -3.29 -15.84
C ASP A 68 -17.68 -3.08 -14.42
N ASP A 69 -18.53 -2.49 -13.59
CA ASP A 69 -18.47 -2.59 -12.12
C ASP A 69 -19.85 -3.12 -11.68
N VAL A 70 -20.23 -4.31 -12.19
CA VAL A 70 -21.32 -5.07 -11.58
C VAL A 70 -20.74 -5.69 -10.31
N ARG A 71 -21.00 -5.05 -9.19
CA ARG A 71 -20.86 -5.68 -7.88
C ARG A 71 -21.81 -6.87 -7.87
N ASP A 72 -21.29 -8.05 -7.55
CA ASP A 72 -22.10 -9.16 -7.05
C ASP A 72 -22.86 -8.65 -5.83
N VAL A 73 -24.15 -8.37 -6.03
CA VAL A 73 -25.10 -8.16 -4.95
C VAL A 73 -25.43 -9.55 -4.45
N ASP A 74 -24.75 -9.99 -3.41
CA ASP A 74 -25.23 -11.09 -2.58
C ASP A 74 -26.64 -10.72 -2.12
N SER A 75 -27.63 -11.48 -2.59
CA SER A 75 -29.02 -11.40 -2.18
C SER A 75 -29.11 -11.83 -0.71
N SER A 76 -28.92 -10.87 0.20
CA SER A 76 -29.26 -11.05 1.61
C SER A 76 -30.75 -10.80 1.77
N SER A 77 -31.50 -11.89 1.89
CA SER A 77 -32.90 -11.91 2.35
C SER A 77 -33.10 -10.97 3.55
N ASP A 78 -34.18 -10.17 3.43
CA ASP A 78 -34.63 -9.17 4.38
C ASP A 78 -34.58 -9.65 5.83
N ARG A 79 -33.78 -8.97 6.64
CA ARG A 79 -33.94 -8.94 8.10
C ARG A 79 -34.43 -7.55 8.48
N LEU A 80 -35.74 -7.37 8.45
CA LEU A 80 -36.39 -6.36 9.28
C LEU A 80 -36.07 -6.73 10.74
N SER A 81 -35.11 -6.01 11.31
CA SER A 81 -34.94 -5.99 12.76
C SER A 81 -36.22 -5.40 13.35
N ASP A 82 -36.89 -6.15 14.22
CA ASP A 82 -37.97 -5.64 15.06
C ASP A 82 -37.52 -4.34 15.71
N CYS A 83 -38.15 -3.23 15.32
CA CYS A 83 -37.91 -1.91 15.85
C CYS A 83 -38.87 -1.69 17.02
N SER A 84 -38.54 -2.22 18.19
CA SER A 84 -39.22 -1.91 19.44
C SER A 84 -38.41 -0.94 20.29
N SER A 85 -38.18 0.26 19.76
CA SER A 85 -38.00 1.50 20.55
C SER A 85 -38.11 2.72 19.63
N VAL A 86 -39.33 3.14 19.27
CA VAL A 86 -39.56 4.35 18.48
C VAL A 86 -39.37 5.58 19.37
N GLY A 87 -38.13 6.07 19.47
CA GLY A 87 -37.92 7.48 19.77
C GLY A 87 -38.47 8.30 18.60
N PHE A 88 -39.29 9.32 18.87
CA PHE A 88 -39.79 10.22 17.83
C PHE A 88 -38.59 10.92 17.17
N GLU A 89 -38.20 10.43 15.98
CA GLU A 89 -37.18 11.07 15.16
C GLU A 89 -37.76 12.37 14.58
N ASN A 90 -37.11 13.49 14.86
CA ASN A 90 -37.54 14.79 14.33
C ASN A 90 -37.03 14.98 12.88
N VAL A 91 -37.61 15.95 12.16
CA VAL A 91 -37.27 16.21 10.74
C VAL A 91 -35.78 16.49 10.56
N GLU A 92 -35.15 17.23 11.48
CA GLU A 92 -33.73 17.56 11.38
C GLU A 92 -32.81 16.33 11.49
N GLN A 93 -33.13 15.39 12.39
CA GLN A 93 -32.43 14.12 12.53
C GLN A 93 -32.56 13.26 11.27
N PHE A 94 -33.76 13.21 10.69
CA PHE A 94 -33.99 12.50 9.44
C PHE A 94 -33.24 13.14 8.25
N GLU A 95 -33.23 14.48 8.15
CA GLU A 95 -32.44 15.21 7.16
C GLU A 95 -30.93 14.97 7.32
N ALA A 96 -30.44 14.82 8.56
CA ALA A 96 -29.05 14.45 8.81
C ALA A 96 -28.72 13.03 8.32
N LYS A 97 -29.65 12.06 8.47
CA LYS A 97 -29.52 10.72 7.88
C LYS A 97 -29.51 10.77 6.35
N LEU A 98 -30.41 11.54 5.74
CA LEU A 98 -30.46 11.73 4.28
C LEU A 98 -29.18 12.39 3.76
N ARG A 99 -28.65 13.41 4.46
CA ARG A 99 -27.36 14.03 4.14
C ARG A 99 -26.25 12.99 4.12
N THR A 100 -26.18 12.16 5.15
CA THR A 100 -25.19 11.07 5.25
C THR A 100 -25.34 10.08 4.08
N LEU A 101 -26.57 9.63 3.80
CA LEU A 101 -26.87 8.75 2.67
C LEU A 101 -26.41 9.35 1.34
N PHE A 102 -26.76 10.62 1.08
CA PHE A 102 -26.43 11.28 -0.18
C PHE A 102 -24.93 11.52 -0.37
N THR A 103 -24.22 11.82 0.72
CA THR A 103 -22.79 12.09 0.72
C THR A 103 -21.96 10.80 0.59
N GLU A 104 -22.31 9.75 1.34
CA GLU A 104 -21.63 8.45 1.31
C GLU A 104 -21.76 7.76 -0.06
N ASN A 105 -22.89 7.94 -0.73
CA ASN A 105 -23.16 7.35 -2.04
C ASN A 105 -22.82 8.28 -3.22
N ASN A 106 -22.25 9.45 -2.96
CA ASN A 106 -21.97 10.49 -3.96
C ASN A 106 -23.18 10.76 -4.89
N ILE A 107 -24.39 10.83 -4.32
CA ILE A 107 -25.63 11.09 -5.05
C ILE A 107 -25.60 12.51 -5.62
N ASN A 108 -26.11 12.67 -6.85
CA ASN A 108 -26.14 13.98 -7.50
C ASN A 108 -27.37 14.80 -7.11
N HIS A 109 -27.30 16.13 -7.25
CA HIS A 109 -28.40 17.00 -6.84
C HIS A 109 -29.71 16.68 -7.58
N GLN A 110 -29.66 16.24 -8.84
CA GLN A 110 -30.88 15.82 -9.56
C GLN A 110 -31.50 14.57 -8.93
N GLN A 111 -30.69 13.53 -8.67
CA GLN A 111 -31.09 12.28 -8.02
C GLN A 111 -31.63 12.54 -6.60
N ALA A 112 -30.88 13.28 -5.79
CA ALA A 112 -31.29 13.68 -4.44
C ALA A 112 -32.62 14.46 -4.50
N GLY A 113 -32.77 15.40 -5.44
CA GLY A 113 -34.00 16.17 -5.59
C GLY A 113 -35.20 15.29 -5.95
N THR A 114 -35.01 14.27 -6.79
CA THR A 114 -36.06 13.29 -7.11
C THR A 114 -36.45 12.48 -5.88
N ILE A 115 -35.48 11.99 -5.10
CA ILE A 115 -35.74 11.27 -3.85
C ILE A 115 -36.49 12.16 -2.84
N LEU A 116 -36.04 13.40 -2.63
CA LEU A 116 -36.66 14.33 -1.69
C LEU A 116 -38.09 14.71 -2.09
N ARG A 117 -38.36 14.89 -3.39
CA ARG A 117 -39.73 15.12 -3.89
C ARG A 117 -40.63 13.93 -3.66
N LEU A 118 -40.13 12.71 -3.85
CA LEU A 118 -40.88 11.49 -3.55
C LEU A 118 -41.16 11.36 -2.05
N LEU A 119 -40.17 11.61 -1.19
CA LEU A 119 -40.39 11.55 0.26
C LEU A 119 -41.43 12.59 0.71
N LYS A 120 -41.35 13.82 0.19
CA LYS A 120 -42.28 14.90 0.54
C LYS A 120 -43.72 14.66 0.08
N SER A 121 -43.97 13.78 -0.89
CA SER A 121 -45.34 13.45 -1.29
C SER A 121 -46.09 12.64 -0.22
N HIS A 122 -45.38 12.03 0.72
CA HIS A 122 -45.97 11.32 1.84
C HIS A 122 -46.27 12.28 3.01
N ALA A 123 -47.44 12.14 3.63
CA ALA A 123 -47.93 13.06 4.68
C ALA A 123 -46.97 13.20 5.88
N CYS A 124 -46.19 12.15 6.18
CA CYS A 124 -45.20 12.16 7.27
C CYS A 124 -43.99 13.09 7.04
N PHE A 125 -43.75 13.57 5.82
CA PHE A 125 -42.53 14.34 5.47
C PHE A 125 -42.84 15.73 4.89
N THR A 126 -43.99 16.32 5.24
CA THR A 126 -44.39 17.65 4.77
C THR A 126 -43.39 18.76 5.14
N GLY A 127 -42.72 18.63 6.29
CA GLY A 127 -41.68 19.53 6.77
C GLY A 127 -40.31 19.39 6.09
N LEU A 128 -40.11 18.39 5.22
CA LEU A 128 -38.81 18.11 4.61
C LEU A 128 -38.43 19.15 3.54
N HIS A 129 -37.17 19.58 3.52
CA HIS A 129 -36.66 20.42 2.44
C HIS A 129 -36.50 19.62 1.14
N VAL A 130 -36.86 20.23 0.00
CA VAL A 130 -36.76 19.58 -1.33
C VAL A 130 -35.55 19.97 -2.14
N ASP A 131 -34.92 21.11 -1.82
CA ASP A 131 -33.65 21.47 -2.45
C ASP A 131 -32.53 20.65 -1.79
N PRO A 132 -31.85 19.76 -2.54
CA PRO A 132 -30.72 19.00 -2.02
C PRO A 132 -29.65 19.85 -1.38
N ARG A 133 -29.44 21.08 -1.86
CA ARG A 133 -28.42 22.00 -1.31
C ARG A 133 -28.73 22.40 0.12
N THR A 134 -30.02 22.50 0.46
CA THR A 134 -30.46 22.80 1.82
C THR A 134 -30.18 21.62 2.74
N ILE A 135 -30.56 20.41 2.31
CA ILE A 135 -30.27 19.16 3.04
C ILE A 135 -28.77 18.96 3.23
N LEU A 136 -27.99 19.14 2.17
CA LEU A 136 -26.54 18.96 2.15
C LEU A 136 -25.77 20.10 2.83
N ARG A 137 -26.45 21.21 3.19
CA ARG A 137 -25.85 22.44 3.71
C ARG A 137 -24.74 22.97 2.78
N THR A 138 -24.97 22.90 1.47
CA THR A 138 -24.02 23.37 0.47
C THR A 138 -23.76 24.87 0.64
N PRO A 139 -22.50 25.32 0.76
CA PRO A 139 -22.20 26.74 0.86
C PRO A 139 -22.70 27.53 -0.35
N ALA A 140 -23.26 28.71 -0.11
CA ALA A 140 -23.69 29.64 -1.17
C ALA A 140 -22.51 30.12 -2.03
N HIS A 141 -21.34 30.30 -1.40
CA HIS A 141 -20.09 30.71 -2.05
C HIS A 141 -19.06 29.58 -1.96
N SER A 142 -18.38 29.27 -3.07
CA SER A 142 -17.26 28.32 -3.06
C SER A 142 -16.02 28.96 -2.44
N ALA A 143 -15.09 28.13 -1.97
CA ALA A 143 -13.77 28.62 -1.57
C ALA A 143 -13.10 29.41 -2.71
N SER A 144 -12.30 30.40 -2.31
CA SER A 144 -11.61 31.28 -3.26
C SER A 144 -10.57 30.48 -4.05
N ILE A 145 -10.65 30.57 -5.39
CA ILE A 145 -9.68 29.96 -6.30
C ILE A 145 -8.63 31.01 -6.66
N LYS A 146 -7.37 30.66 -6.43
CA LYS A 146 -6.21 31.53 -6.61
C LYS A 146 -5.50 31.19 -7.93
N LYS A 147 -4.76 32.14 -8.48
CA LYS A 147 -3.80 31.88 -9.58
C LYS A 147 -2.42 31.66 -8.98
N VAL A 148 -1.86 30.47 -9.17
CA VAL A 148 -0.62 30.01 -8.52
C VAL A 148 0.17 29.22 -9.55
N ALA A 149 1.47 29.48 -9.68
CA ALA A 149 2.40 28.68 -10.49
C ALA A 149 1.89 28.32 -11.92
N GLY A 150 1.30 29.29 -12.61
CA GLY A 150 0.80 29.12 -13.99
C GLY A 150 -0.57 28.41 -14.11
N GLY A 151 -1.25 28.12 -12.99
CA GLY A 151 -2.54 27.44 -12.97
C GLY A 151 -3.51 28.01 -11.93
N GLU A 152 -4.52 27.21 -11.63
CA GLU A 152 -5.55 27.49 -10.62
C GLU A 152 -5.24 26.70 -9.36
N TYR A 153 -5.49 27.29 -8.19
CA TYR A 153 -5.19 26.65 -6.92
C TYR A 153 -6.33 26.84 -5.93
N LEU A 154 -6.78 25.73 -5.37
CA LEU A 154 -7.70 25.67 -4.25
C LEU A 154 -6.89 25.36 -3.00
N HIS A 155 -6.92 26.27 -2.02
CA HIS A 155 -6.35 26.00 -0.70
C HIS A 155 -7.47 25.61 0.27
N LEU A 156 -7.33 24.47 0.93
CA LEU A 156 -8.29 23.93 1.91
C LEU A 156 -7.82 24.14 3.36
N GLY A 157 -6.51 24.30 3.57
CA GLY A 157 -5.92 24.58 4.87
C GLY A 157 -5.37 23.34 5.58
N VAL A 158 -4.20 23.50 6.20
CA VAL A 158 -3.48 22.48 6.96
C VAL A 158 -4.12 22.31 8.33
N GLN A 159 -4.45 23.42 9.00
CA GLN A 159 -5.10 23.41 10.32
C GLN A 159 -6.46 22.72 10.25
N GLU A 160 -7.29 23.05 9.26
CA GLU A 160 -8.60 22.44 9.03
C GLU A 160 -8.48 20.93 8.79
N ALA A 161 -7.48 20.50 8.02
CA ALA A 161 -7.22 19.10 7.76
C ALA A 161 -6.83 18.33 9.04
N ILE A 162 -5.93 18.87 9.87
CA ILE A 162 -5.54 18.23 11.13
C ILE A 162 -6.73 18.17 12.10
N CYS A 163 -7.46 19.28 12.26
CA CYS A 163 -8.65 19.34 13.10
C CYS A 163 -9.74 18.35 12.65
N SER A 164 -9.92 18.17 11.34
CA SER A 164 -10.83 17.17 10.77
C SER A 164 -10.43 15.74 11.15
N ILE A 165 -9.13 15.41 11.04
CA ILE A 165 -8.60 14.10 11.44
C ILE A 165 -8.86 13.87 12.94
N LEU A 166 -8.48 14.82 13.79
CA LEU A 166 -8.66 14.72 15.25
C LEU A 166 -10.13 14.60 15.65
N SER A 167 -11.02 15.39 15.05
CA SER A 167 -12.46 15.37 15.33
C SER A 167 -13.11 14.04 14.93
N SER A 168 -12.58 13.37 13.91
CA SER A 168 -13.06 12.04 13.47
C SER A 168 -12.42 10.87 14.22
N THR A 169 -11.43 11.15 15.08
CA THR A 169 -10.67 10.13 15.81
C THR A 169 -11.14 10.07 17.27
N PRO A 170 -11.45 8.88 17.83
CA PRO A 170 -11.75 8.75 19.26
C PRO A 170 -10.64 9.34 20.15
N LEU A 171 -11.03 10.10 21.18
CA LEU A 171 -10.09 10.80 22.08
C LEU A 171 -9.01 9.87 22.68
N ARG A 172 -9.34 8.60 22.95
CA ARG A 172 -8.39 7.60 23.48
C ARG A 172 -7.22 7.27 22.54
N LEU A 173 -7.35 7.58 21.25
CA LEU A 173 -6.32 7.35 20.23
C LEU A 173 -5.54 8.62 19.89
N HIS A 174 -5.84 9.74 20.54
CA HIS A 174 -5.12 10.98 20.32
C HIS A 174 -3.71 10.84 20.93
N PRO A 175 -2.64 11.22 20.22
CA PRO A 175 -1.31 11.19 20.77
C PRO A 175 -1.19 12.04 22.04
N ALA A 176 -0.50 11.51 23.05
CA ALA A 176 -0.15 12.26 24.24
C ALA A 176 0.89 13.35 23.94
N GLY A 177 1.85 13.03 23.06
CA GLY A 177 2.90 13.95 22.60
C GLY A 177 2.50 14.83 21.41
N ALA A 178 3.50 15.26 20.64
CA ALA A 178 3.30 16.04 19.43
C ALA A 178 2.60 15.20 18.33
N LEU A 179 1.84 15.88 17.47
CA LEU A 179 1.27 15.29 16.26
C LEU A 179 2.37 15.19 15.20
N GLU A 180 2.57 13.98 14.69
CA GLU A 180 3.55 13.72 13.63
C GLU A 180 2.86 13.81 12.26
N ILE A 181 3.21 14.82 11.47
CA ILE A 181 2.61 15.06 10.16
C ILE A 181 3.51 14.53 9.06
N GLU A 182 2.93 13.68 8.23
CA GLU A 182 3.51 13.25 6.95
C GLU A 182 2.75 13.93 5.83
N PHE A 183 3.44 14.31 4.77
CA PHE A 183 2.81 14.94 3.63
C PHE A 183 3.28 14.36 2.30
N SER A 184 2.41 14.48 1.31
CA SER A 184 2.63 13.93 -0.02
C SER A 184 2.07 14.84 -1.09
N THR A 185 2.71 14.81 -2.25
CA THR A 185 2.20 15.39 -3.49
C THR A 185 2.49 14.43 -4.64
N ASP A 186 1.62 14.47 -5.65
CA ASP A 186 1.78 13.68 -6.87
C ASP A 186 1.07 14.35 -8.05
N GLU A 187 1.38 13.93 -9.28
CA GLU A 187 0.67 14.33 -10.48
C GLU A 187 -0.50 13.37 -10.78
N ALA A 188 -1.70 13.91 -10.92
CA ALA A 188 -2.87 13.19 -11.39
C ALA A 188 -3.46 13.86 -12.63
N SER A 189 -4.13 13.08 -13.48
CA SER A 189 -5.09 13.66 -14.42
C SER A 189 -6.47 13.85 -13.76
N LEU A 190 -7.07 15.03 -13.98
CA LEU A 190 -8.40 15.40 -13.49
C LEU A 190 -9.51 15.10 -14.48
N ASP A 191 -9.21 15.10 -15.78
CA ASP A 191 -10.14 14.76 -16.85
C ASP A 191 -9.89 13.33 -17.35
N LYS A 192 -10.80 12.81 -18.17
CA LYS A 192 -10.63 11.47 -18.75
C LYS A 192 -9.54 11.43 -19.82
N ASN A 193 -9.29 12.56 -20.49
CA ASN A 193 -8.41 12.64 -21.66
C ASN A 193 -6.97 13.06 -21.32
N GLY A 194 -6.62 13.19 -20.03
CA GLY A 194 -5.25 13.55 -19.64
C GLY A 194 -4.85 15.01 -19.84
N LYS A 195 -5.76 15.88 -20.31
CA LYS A 195 -5.41 17.26 -20.69
C LYS A 195 -5.37 18.23 -19.51
N ILE A 196 -6.04 17.88 -18.41
CA ILE A 196 -6.10 18.69 -17.20
C ILE A 196 -5.34 17.94 -16.12
N LEU A 197 -4.22 18.51 -15.71
CA LEU A 197 -3.40 18.00 -14.63
C LEU A 197 -3.88 18.57 -13.30
N MET A 198 -3.77 17.75 -12.26
CA MET A 198 -4.06 18.06 -10.87
C MET A 198 -2.85 17.67 -10.03
N TRP A 199 -2.44 18.57 -9.15
CA TRP A 199 -1.38 18.32 -8.17
C TRP A 199 -1.94 18.59 -6.77
N PRO A 200 -2.42 17.56 -6.05
CA PRO A 200 -2.87 17.71 -4.68
C PRO A 200 -1.69 17.71 -3.71
N ILE A 201 -1.74 18.60 -2.72
CA ILE A 201 -0.93 18.48 -1.50
C ILE A 201 -1.81 17.82 -0.45
N GLN A 202 -1.28 16.81 0.22
CA GLN A 202 -2.03 15.98 1.15
C GLN A 202 -1.23 15.77 2.43
N ILE A 203 -1.92 15.70 3.57
CA ILE A 203 -1.30 15.42 4.87
C ILE A 203 -1.97 14.24 5.57
N ARG A 204 -1.23 13.60 6.47
CA ARG A 204 -1.72 12.57 7.38
C ARG A 204 -1.07 12.75 8.75
N VAL A 205 -1.78 12.41 9.82
CA VAL A 205 -1.21 12.31 11.17
C VAL A 205 -0.74 10.88 11.40
N ALA A 206 0.57 10.63 11.36
CA ALA A 206 1.16 9.30 11.32
C ALA A 206 0.98 8.52 12.63
N ASN A 207 1.11 9.21 13.75
CA ASN A 207 0.95 8.63 15.08
C ASN A 207 -0.52 8.50 15.55
N ILE A 208 -1.47 8.60 14.61
CA ILE A 208 -2.87 8.17 14.79
C ILE A 208 -3.10 6.90 13.98
N SER A 209 -3.39 5.79 14.68
CA SER A 209 -3.65 4.50 14.05
C SER A 209 -4.84 4.57 13.08
N GLY A 210 -4.65 4.12 11.84
CA GLY A 210 -5.70 4.15 10.81
C GLY A 210 -6.04 5.54 10.26
N SER A 211 -5.25 6.57 10.58
CA SER A 211 -5.42 7.92 10.05
C SER A 211 -5.41 7.94 8.52
N ALA A 212 -6.43 8.57 7.93
CA ALA A 212 -6.57 8.71 6.48
C ALA A 212 -6.05 10.07 6.01
N PRO A 213 -5.35 10.15 4.86
CA PRO A 213 -4.85 11.42 4.35
C PRO A 213 -5.98 12.41 4.02
N GLN A 214 -5.74 13.68 4.31
CA GLN A 214 -6.60 14.81 3.95
C GLN A 214 -5.90 15.69 2.91
N THR A 215 -6.65 16.14 1.91
CA THR A 215 -6.16 17.09 0.93
C THR A 215 -6.16 18.50 1.53
N ILE A 216 -5.01 19.19 1.48
CA ILE A 216 -4.87 20.58 2.00
C ILE A 216 -4.87 21.60 0.87
N GLY A 217 -4.57 21.18 -0.35
CA GLY A 217 -4.49 22.07 -1.50
C GLY A 217 -4.52 21.30 -2.79
N ILE A 218 -5.07 21.92 -3.84
CA ILE A 218 -5.20 21.30 -5.16
C ILE A 218 -4.83 22.34 -6.21
N PHE A 219 -3.72 22.11 -6.89
CA PHE A 219 -3.41 22.82 -8.13
C PHE A 219 -4.10 22.12 -9.31
N LYS A 220 -4.55 22.92 -10.28
CA LYS A 220 -5.11 22.49 -11.56
C LYS A 220 -4.47 23.32 -12.68
N GLY A 221 -3.95 22.65 -13.71
CA GLY A 221 -3.36 23.32 -14.88
C GLY A 221 -3.39 22.45 -16.13
N SER A 222 -3.07 23.05 -17.28
CA SER A 222 -2.79 22.30 -18.52
C SER A 222 -1.38 21.70 -18.54
N SER A 223 -0.56 22.07 -17.57
CA SER A 223 0.81 21.61 -17.35
C SER A 223 1.07 21.52 -15.84
N LYS A 224 2.15 20.84 -15.46
CA LYS A 224 2.68 20.86 -14.10
C LYS A 224 2.88 22.31 -13.60
N PRO A 225 2.85 22.56 -12.27
CA PRO A 225 3.10 23.89 -11.73
C PRO A 225 4.46 24.42 -12.19
N THR A 226 4.52 25.71 -12.57
CA THR A 226 5.74 26.32 -13.13
C THR A 226 6.84 26.54 -12.09
N SER A 227 6.48 26.62 -10.81
CA SER A 227 7.42 26.83 -9.70
C SER A 227 6.94 26.04 -8.48
N ALA A 228 7.82 25.20 -7.94
CA ALA A 228 7.55 24.44 -6.72
C ALA A 228 7.40 25.38 -5.52
N LEU A 229 8.23 26.43 -5.43
CA LEU A 229 8.16 27.45 -4.36
C LEU A 229 6.77 28.08 -4.29
N ILE A 230 6.28 28.61 -5.42
CA ILE A 230 4.97 29.28 -5.47
C ILE A 230 3.84 28.29 -5.21
N PHE A 231 3.96 27.05 -5.71
CA PHE A 231 2.96 26.00 -5.49
C PHE A 231 2.82 25.60 -4.02
N PHE A 232 3.93 25.48 -3.29
CA PHE A 232 3.96 25.08 -1.89
C PHE A 232 3.81 26.24 -0.89
N GLN A 233 3.87 27.50 -1.32
CA GLN A 233 3.89 28.67 -0.44
C GLN A 233 2.82 28.62 0.66
N TYR A 234 1.55 28.42 0.30
CA TYR A 234 0.46 28.34 1.27
C TYR A 234 0.63 27.20 2.30
N PHE A 235 1.11 26.04 1.84
CA PHE A 235 1.37 24.90 2.71
C PHE A 235 2.52 25.21 3.68
N VAL A 236 3.63 25.74 3.16
CA VAL A 236 4.83 26.05 3.94
C VAL A 236 4.52 27.09 5.01
N ASP A 237 3.82 28.18 4.65
CA ASP A 237 3.48 29.26 5.58
C ASP A 237 2.58 28.76 6.73
N GLU A 238 1.57 27.94 6.42
CA GLU A 238 0.70 27.38 7.45
C GLU A 238 1.41 26.36 8.33
N VAL A 239 2.19 25.46 7.74
CA VAL A 239 2.96 24.46 8.51
C VAL A 239 3.96 25.13 9.42
N ASP A 240 4.72 26.12 8.93
CA ASP A 240 5.68 26.85 9.74
C ASP A 240 5.01 27.61 10.89
N SER A 241 3.85 28.24 10.64
CA SER A 241 3.04 28.86 11.70
C SER A 241 2.56 27.84 12.73
N ILE A 242 2.05 26.70 12.30
CA ILE A 242 1.54 25.64 13.18
C ILE A 242 2.65 25.01 14.02
N ILE A 243 3.84 24.79 13.45
CA ILE A 243 4.99 24.26 14.18
C ILE A 243 5.46 25.25 15.25
N ARG A 244 5.53 26.54 14.93
CA ARG A 244 6.00 27.57 15.86
C ARG A 244 5.01 27.87 16.99
N ASN A 245 3.72 27.94 16.67
CA ASN A 245 2.69 28.39 17.59
C ASN A 245 1.91 27.23 18.25
N GLY A 246 2.00 26.03 17.68
CA GLY A 246 1.12 24.91 18.00
C GLY A 246 -0.28 25.06 17.38
N LEU A 247 -1.05 23.98 17.41
CA LEU A 247 -2.41 23.88 16.88
C LEU A 247 -3.44 23.97 18.01
N ASN A 248 -4.37 24.92 17.94
CA ASN A 248 -5.49 25.00 18.88
C ASN A 248 -6.56 23.94 18.58
N PHE A 249 -6.80 23.02 19.52
CA PHE A 249 -7.84 22.00 19.41
C PHE A 249 -8.45 21.66 20.78
N LEU A 250 -9.78 21.61 20.89
CA LEU A 250 -10.52 21.31 22.13
C LEU A 250 -10.03 22.10 23.37
N ASN A 251 -9.78 23.40 23.22
CA ASN A 251 -9.27 24.31 24.27
C ASN A 251 -7.85 23.98 24.79
N GLY A 252 -7.05 23.24 24.02
CA GLY A 252 -5.63 23.04 24.28
C GLY A 252 -4.76 23.29 23.05
N ILE A 253 -3.46 23.50 23.26
CA ILE A 253 -2.46 23.61 22.19
C ILE A 253 -1.81 22.25 21.99
N LYS A 254 -1.87 21.73 20.76
CA LYS A 254 -1.16 20.52 20.32
C LYS A 254 0.09 20.92 19.56
N GLN A 255 1.24 20.43 20.01
CA GLN A 255 2.49 20.57 19.26
C GLN A 255 2.45 19.72 17.99
N VAL A 256 3.10 20.20 16.93
CA VAL A 256 3.11 19.55 15.62
C VAL A 256 4.54 19.49 15.12
N VAL A 257 4.93 18.34 14.57
CA VAL A 257 6.24 18.11 13.96
C VAL A 257 6.08 17.49 12.58
N LEU A 258 7.00 17.79 11.67
CA LEU A 258 7.08 17.13 10.38
C LEU A 258 7.87 15.83 10.50
N ARG A 259 7.25 14.74 10.07
CA ARG A 259 7.84 13.40 10.13
C ARG A 259 8.60 13.06 8.86
N CYS A 260 7.90 13.07 7.71
CA CYS A 260 8.53 12.84 6.42
C CYS A 260 7.72 13.39 5.24
N PHE A 261 8.42 13.51 4.10
CA PHE A 261 7.86 13.81 2.79
C PHE A 261 7.86 12.56 1.91
N ILE A 262 6.68 12.20 1.40
CA ILE A 262 6.44 11.00 0.59
C ILE A 262 6.09 11.44 -0.83
N ALA A 263 6.95 11.12 -1.80
CA ALA A 263 6.72 11.42 -3.21
C ALA A 263 7.43 10.44 -4.14
N ASP A 264 6.86 10.28 -5.33
CA ASP A 264 7.50 9.61 -6.46
C ASP A 264 8.77 10.36 -6.89
N ALA A 265 9.52 9.81 -7.86
CA ALA A 265 10.79 10.40 -8.26
C ALA A 265 10.63 11.79 -8.93
N LEU A 266 9.55 12.00 -9.69
CA LEU A 266 9.36 13.26 -10.43
C LEU A 266 8.88 14.38 -9.52
N ALA A 267 7.87 14.13 -8.69
CA ALA A 267 7.35 15.08 -7.72
C ALA A 267 8.41 15.40 -6.66
N ARG A 268 9.24 14.43 -6.26
CA ARG A 268 10.39 14.67 -5.39
C ARG A 268 11.41 15.62 -6.01
N ALA A 269 11.87 15.33 -7.22
CA ALA A 269 12.84 16.16 -7.92
C ALA A 269 12.32 17.59 -8.17
N PHE A 270 11.03 17.71 -8.49
CA PHE A 270 10.35 18.99 -8.62
C PHE A 270 10.32 19.78 -7.30
N THR A 271 9.89 19.13 -6.22
CA THR A 271 9.72 19.77 -4.90
C THR A 271 11.05 20.17 -4.29
N LEU A 272 12.06 19.30 -4.40
CA LEU A 272 13.38 19.51 -3.78
C LEU A 272 14.40 20.24 -4.68
N GLY A 273 14.02 20.64 -5.90
CA GLY A 273 14.89 21.42 -6.79
C GLY A 273 16.12 20.67 -7.33
N HIS A 274 16.01 19.36 -7.58
CA HIS A 274 17.10 18.57 -8.17
C HIS A 274 16.74 17.97 -9.53
N ARG A 275 17.74 17.40 -10.22
CA ARG A 275 17.58 16.76 -11.53
C ARG A 275 16.86 15.41 -11.41
N SER A 276 16.06 15.08 -12.41
CA SER A 276 15.19 13.89 -12.34
C SER A 276 15.95 12.56 -12.40
N HIS A 277 15.21 11.46 -12.21
CA HIS A 277 15.70 10.08 -12.16
C HIS A 277 16.52 9.58 -13.37
N ASN A 278 16.51 10.28 -14.50
CA ASN A 278 17.32 9.94 -15.70
C ASN A 278 18.54 10.85 -15.88
N SER A 279 18.87 11.67 -14.89
CA SER A 279 20.03 12.57 -14.93
C SER A 279 21.31 11.89 -14.46
N ARG A 280 22.47 12.51 -14.71
CA ARG A 280 23.76 11.98 -14.24
C ARG A 280 23.87 11.91 -12.72
N ALA A 281 23.18 12.76 -11.97
CA ALA A 281 23.22 12.79 -10.51
C ALA A 281 21.80 12.91 -9.94
N PRO A 282 21.00 11.82 -9.91
CA PRO A 282 19.56 11.91 -9.65
C PRO A 282 19.18 11.75 -8.18
N CYS A 283 19.97 10.99 -7.40
CA CYS A 283 19.56 10.54 -6.09
C CYS A 283 19.64 11.71 -5.12
N SER A 284 18.62 11.94 -4.30
CA SER A 284 18.65 12.97 -3.25
C SER A 284 19.46 12.55 -2.03
N ARG A 285 19.74 11.24 -1.86
CA ARG A 285 20.44 10.70 -0.68
C ARG A 285 21.92 10.42 -0.83
N CYS A 286 22.39 10.08 -2.01
CA CYS A 286 23.80 9.75 -2.20
C CYS A 286 24.38 10.26 -3.52
N TRP A 287 25.69 10.42 -3.53
CA TRP A 287 26.48 11.01 -4.61
C TRP A 287 26.65 10.11 -5.85
N VAL A 288 25.73 9.15 -6.07
CA VAL A 288 25.76 8.27 -7.24
C VAL A 288 25.87 9.08 -8.54
N ARG A 289 26.68 8.56 -9.47
CA ARG A 289 26.83 9.10 -10.82
C ARG A 289 26.37 8.06 -11.84
N GLY A 290 25.41 8.44 -12.65
CA GLY A 290 24.90 7.63 -13.74
C GLY A 290 25.74 7.76 -15.01
N GLU A 291 25.65 6.74 -15.84
CA GLU A 291 26.25 6.72 -17.17
C GLU A 291 25.22 6.31 -18.22
N HIS A 292 25.37 6.84 -19.43
CA HIS A 292 24.57 6.39 -20.57
C HIS A 292 25.23 5.16 -21.19
N VAL A 293 24.54 4.02 -21.17
CA VAL A 293 24.99 2.82 -21.89
C VAL A 293 24.57 2.83 -23.36
N ARG A 294 23.50 3.58 -23.67
CA ARG A 294 23.11 3.98 -25.03
C ARG A 294 22.21 5.20 -24.97
N ALA A 295 21.88 5.77 -26.13
CA ALA A 295 21.00 6.93 -26.22
C ALA A 295 19.67 6.68 -25.47
N GLY A 296 19.39 7.53 -24.48
CA GLY A 296 18.16 7.48 -23.68
C GLY A 296 18.14 6.45 -22.54
N VAL A 297 19.23 5.70 -22.30
CA VAL A 297 19.30 4.70 -21.22
C VAL A 297 20.40 5.07 -20.23
N MET A 298 19.99 5.60 -19.09
CA MET A 298 20.85 5.94 -17.94
C MET A 298 20.87 4.77 -16.95
N VAL A 299 22.07 4.38 -16.49
CA VAL A 299 22.27 3.33 -15.49
C VAL A 299 23.10 3.83 -14.32
N TYR A 300 22.91 3.23 -13.15
CA TYR A 300 23.60 3.56 -11.90
C TYR A 300 24.22 2.30 -11.31
N ARG A 301 25.55 2.22 -11.32
CA ARG A 301 26.31 1.05 -10.87
C ARG A 301 26.77 1.19 -9.42
N GLY A 302 27.08 0.05 -8.82
CA GLY A 302 27.66 -0.03 -7.48
C GLY A 302 26.64 0.22 -6.36
N THR A 303 27.05 -0.14 -5.15
CA THR A 303 26.22 -0.13 -3.94
C THR A 303 26.73 0.85 -2.89
N ASP A 304 28.04 1.07 -2.83
CA ASP A 304 28.68 1.94 -1.84
C ASP A 304 28.86 3.38 -2.37
N HIS A 305 27.78 4.16 -2.29
CA HIS A 305 27.78 5.58 -2.65
C HIS A 305 27.83 6.46 -1.41
N ARG A 306 28.68 7.50 -1.41
CA ARG A 306 28.75 8.49 -0.32
C ARG A 306 27.37 9.12 -0.10
N LEU A 307 26.90 9.13 1.15
CA LEU A 307 25.65 9.79 1.52
C LEU A 307 25.80 11.32 1.51
N ARG A 308 24.73 12.04 1.17
CA ARG A 308 24.60 13.49 1.32
C ARG A 308 24.22 13.85 2.75
N THR A 309 24.69 14.98 3.23
CA THR A 309 24.16 15.61 4.44
C THR A 309 23.09 16.65 4.09
N ASP A 310 22.23 16.99 5.06
CA ASP A 310 21.24 18.06 4.90
C ASP A 310 21.91 19.41 4.59
N GLU A 311 23.04 19.71 5.23
CA GLU A 311 23.84 20.93 4.99
C GLU A 311 24.34 21.00 3.55
N GLU A 312 24.95 19.91 3.04
CA GLU A 312 25.44 19.84 1.65
C GLU A 312 24.31 20.03 0.64
N TYR A 313 23.13 19.47 0.93
CA TYR A 313 21.96 19.58 0.08
C TYR A 313 21.43 21.03 0.05
N ARG A 314 21.34 21.67 1.22
CA ARG A 314 20.86 23.06 1.36
C ARG A 314 21.82 24.07 0.75
N SER A 315 23.12 23.83 0.87
CA SER A 315 24.15 24.67 0.25
C SER A 315 24.30 24.42 -1.26
N LYS A 316 23.51 23.49 -1.83
CA LYS A 316 23.60 23.06 -3.24
C LYS A 316 25.01 22.67 -3.67
N LEU A 317 25.76 21.97 -2.81
CA LEU A 317 27.18 21.67 -3.05
C LEU A 317 27.40 20.85 -4.34
N ASP A 318 26.46 19.95 -4.64
CA ASP A 318 26.49 19.11 -5.85
C ASP A 318 25.82 19.80 -7.06
N LEU A 319 26.57 20.61 -7.79
CA LEU A 319 26.07 21.36 -8.97
C LEU A 319 25.50 20.46 -10.08
N ASP A 320 25.97 19.21 -10.17
CA ASP A 320 25.45 18.22 -11.13
C ASP A 320 24.08 17.70 -10.69
N HIS A 321 23.78 17.67 -9.39
CA HIS A 321 22.53 17.19 -8.85
C HIS A 321 21.44 18.26 -8.80
N HIS A 322 21.80 19.47 -8.36
CA HIS A 322 20.83 20.55 -8.18
C HIS A 322 20.48 21.24 -9.50
N LYS A 323 19.30 21.83 -9.53
CA LYS A 323 18.93 22.83 -10.53
C LYS A 323 19.09 24.23 -9.94
N ASP A 324 18.97 25.24 -10.79
CA ASP A 324 19.01 26.64 -10.38
C ASP A 324 17.82 26.98 -9.47
N GLU A 325 16.67 26.32 -9.63
CA GLU A 325 15.51 26.53 -8.76
C GLU A 325 15.77 26.10 -7.31
N ASP A 326 15.22 26.84 -6.35
CA ASP A 326 15.34 26.50 -4.92
C ASP A 326 14.35 25.40 -4.49
N CYS A 327 14.74 24.68 -3.44
CA CYS A 327 13.89 23.69 -2.80
C CYS A 327 12.68 24.37 -2.15
N ALA A 328 11.48 23.90 -2.50
CA ALA A 328 10.22 24.46 -2.00
C ALA A 328 10.03 24.28 -0.49
N LEU A 329 10.78 23.37 0.12
CA LEU A 329 10.66 22.98 1.52
C LEU A 329 11.83 23.48 2.37
N ALA A 330 12.72 24.31 1.81
CA ALA A 330 13.95 24.75 2.47
C ALA A 330 13.70 25.48 3.80
N ASN A 331 12.58 26.20 3.95
CA ASN A 331 12.29 26.95 5.17
C ASN A 331 11.65 26.12 6.27
N LEU A 332 11.30 24.85 6.00
CA LEU A 332 10.69 23.98 7.01
C LEU A 332 11.75 23.31 7.89
N PRO A 333 11.48 23.16 9.20
CA PRO A 333 12.43 22.61 10.16
C PRO A 333 12.47 21.07 10.13
N PHE A 334 12.90 20.49 9.00
CA PHE A 334 13.12 19.05 8.85
C PHE A 334 14.29 18.76 7.90
N ASP A 335 14.88 17.58 8.05
CA ASP A 335 16.02 17.10 7.25
C ASP A 335 15.57 16.77 5.81
N LEU A 336 16.00 17.55 4.82
CA LEU A 336 15.57 17.38 3.43
C LEU A 336 16.03 16.05 2.84
N VAL A 337 17.17 15.52 3.28
CA VAL A 337 17.79 14.30 2.75
C VAL A 337 17.21 13.06 3.45
N GLY A 338 17.30 13.03 4.76
CA GLY A 338 16.89 11.89 5.57
C GLY A 338 15.39 11.80 5.81
N SER A 339 14.66 12.92 5.74
CA SER A 339 13.20 12.94 5.94
C SER A 339 12.39 13.02 4.65
N THR A 340 13.04 12.97 3.49
CA THR A 340 12.38 12.63 2.22
C THR A 340 12.56 11.15 1.93
N VAL A 341 11.50 10.35 2.13
CA VAL A 341 11.55 8.88 2.10
C VAL A 341 11.42 8.30 0.70
N PHE A 342 11.99 7.13 0.44
CA PHE A 342 11.72 6.37 -0.77
C PHE A 342 10.48 5.48 -0.61
N ASP A 343 9.35 5.95 -1.15
CA ASP A 343 8.12 5.16 -1.16
C ASP A 343 8.25 3.89 -2.00
N TYR A 344 8.07 2.74 -1.36
CA TYR A 344 8.20 1.45 -2.03
C TYR A 344 7.01 1.11 -2.95
N MET A 345 5.87 1.81 -2.85
CA MET A 345 4.77 1.63 -3.82
C MET A 345 5.25 2.00 -5.23
N HIS A 346 5.83 3.19 -5.40
CA HIS A 346 6.39 3.64 -6.67
C HIS A 346 7.73 2.98 -6.98
N GLN A 347 8.65 2.92 -6.01
CA GLN A 347 10.02 2.47 -6.27
C GLN A 347 10.10 0.95 -6.49
N VAL A 348 9.43 0.16 -5.64
CA VAL A 348 9.55 -1.30 -5.65
C VAL A 348 8.41 -1.94 -6.43
N CYS A 349 7.16 -1.62 -6.11
CA CYS A 349 6.00 -2.30 -6.70
C CYS A 349 5.82 -1.88 -8.16
N ILE A 350 5.71 -0.58 -8.46
CA ILE A 350 5.61 -0.10 -9.85
C ILE A 350 6.99 -0.08 -10.52
N GLY A 351 8.06 0.24 -9.78
CA GLY A 351 9.39 0.39 -10.38
C GLY A 351 10.10 -0.93 -10.67
N VAL A 352 10.57 -1.61 -9.62
CA VAL A 352 11.42 -2.79 -9.76
C VAL A 352 10.63 -4.04 -10.18
N MET A 353 9.47 -4.30 -9.58
CA MET A 353 8.68 -5.49 -9.88
C MET A 353 8.13 -5.48 -11.32
N GLU A 354 7.66 -4.33 -11.82
CA GLU A 354 7.29 -4.18 -13.23
C GLU A 354 8.48 -4.45 -14.16
N LYS A 355 9.67 -3.91 -13.83
CA LYS A 355 10.89 -4.22 -14.61
C LYS A 355 11.19 -5.71 -14.62
N ILE A 356 11.09 -6.40 -13.48
CA ILE A 356 11.29 -7.86 -13.45
C ILE A 356 10.33 -8.55 -14.42
N LEU A 357 9.05 -8.17 -14.44
CA LEU A 357 8.07 -8.75 -15.35
C LEU A 357 8.32 -8.41 -16.82
N GLN A 358 8.76 -7.19 -17.15
CA GLN A 358 9.18 -6.82 -18.51
C GLN A 358 10.40 -7.62 -18.98
N GLY A 359 11.36 -7.89 -18.09
CA GLY A 359 12.47 -8.78 -18.37
C GLY A 359 11.99 -10.21 -18.62
N LEU A 360 11.14 -10.71 -17.71
CA LEU A 360 10.67 -12.09 -17.70
C LEU A 360 9.74 -12.43 -18.87
N ILE A 361 8.81 -11.54 -19.21
CA ILE A 361 7.72 -11.80 -20.16
C ILE A 361 8.08 -11.25 -21.53
N ASP A 362 8.52 -10.00 -21.60
CA ASP A 362 8.75 -9.33 -22.87
C ASP A 362 10.15 -9.65 -23.41
N GLY A 363 11.10 -9.97 -22.52
CA GLY A 363 12.54 -10.09 -22.85
C GLY A 363 13.19 -8.73 -23.04
N ARG A 364 12.74 -7.71 -22.29
CA ARG A 364 13.12 -6.31 -22.51
C ARG A 364 14.63 -6.04 -22.42
N PHE A 365 15.37 -6.78 -21.60
CA PHE A 365 16.76 -6.47 -21.27
C PHE A 365 17.76 -7.46 -21.88
N VAL A 366 17.65 -8.75 -21.55
CA VAL A 366 18.49 -9.82 -22.10
C VAL A 366 17.64 -11.05 -22.43
N ALA A 367 18.05 -11.84 -23.43
CA ALA A 367 17.27 -13.00 -23.88
C ALA A 367 17.20 -14.12 -22.82
N SER A 368 18.30 -14.34 -22.08
CA SER A 368 18.38 -15.32 -20.99
C SER A 368 17.42 -15.03 -19.84
N ALA A 369 16.94 -13.79 -19.74
CA ALA A 369 15.99 -13.36 -18.72
C ALA A 369 14.53 -13.74 -19.05
N LYS A 370 14.23 -13.99 -20.32
CA LYS A 370 12.89 -14.22 -20.80
C LYS A 370 12.46 -15.67 -20.58
N ILE A 371 11.19 -15.89 -20.22
CA ILE A 371 10.56 -17.21 -20.37
C ILE A 371 10.45 -17.48 -21.88
N ALA A 372 11.35 -18.32 -22.38
CA ALA A 372 11.56 -18.51 -23.82
C ALA A 372 10.39 -19.19 -24.52
N ASP A 373 9.76 -20.17 -23.87
CA ASP A 373 8.71 -20.98 -24.47
C ASP A 373 7.29 -20.52 -24.09
N LYS A 374 6.38 -20.61 -25.05
CA LYS A 374 4.97 -20.20 -24.87
C LYS A 374 4.21 -21.08 -23.88
N CYS A 375 4.64 -22.33 -23.67
CA CYS A 375 3.98 -23.25 -22.77
C CYS A 375 4.18 -22.80 -21.32
N SER A 376 5.41 -22.47 -20.93
CA SER A 376 5.75 -21.94 -19.61
C SER A 376 5.05 -20.62 -19.31
N LEU A 377 4.89 -19.74 -20.30
CA LEU A 377 4.08 -18.52 -20.14
C LEU A 377 2.60 -18.84 -19.91
N GLN A 378 2.03 -19.80 -20.65
CA GLN A 378 0.65 -20.23 -20.43
C GLN A 378 0.47 -20.89 -19.05
N ILE A 379 1.47 -21.66 -18.60
CA ILE A 379 1.50 -22.25 -17.27
C ILE A 379 1.49 -21.14 -16.22
N LEU A 380 2.35 -20.12 -16.34
CA LEU A 380 2.40 -18.99 -15.42
C LEU A 380 1.04 -18.28 -15.33
N ASP A 381 0.40 -18.04 -16.48
CA ASP A 381 -0.92 -17.42 -16.54
C ASP A 381 -2.00 -18.29 -15.84
N ASN A 382 -2.01 -19.59 -16.13
CA ASN A 382 -2.91 -20.55 -15.50
C ASN A 382 -2.70 -20.64 -13.99
N ARG A 383 -1.45 -20.63 -13.52
CA ARG A 383 -1.11 -20.60 -12.09
C ARG A 383 -1.69 -19.36 -11.42
N LEU A 384 -1.54 -18.20 -12.05
CA LEU A 384 -2.06 -16.93 -11.54
C LEU A 384 -3.60 -16.94 -11.45
N GLU A 385 -4.29 -17.41 -12.49
CA GLU A 385 -5.76 -17.60 -12.49
C GLU A 385 -6.21 -18.61 -11.42
N HIS A 386 -5.46 -19.68 -11.20
CA HIS A 386 -5.76 -20.62 -10.13
C HIS A 386 -5.59 -19.97 -8.74
N VAL A 387 -4.51 -19.24 -8.50
CA VAL A 387 -4.24 -18.55 -7.21
C VAL A 387 -5.36 -17.57 -6.86
N LYS A 388 -5.95 -16.86 -7.84
CA LYS A 388 -7.09 -15.95 -7.66
C LYS A 388 -8.25 -16.56 -6.85
N ASN A 389 -8.53 -17.85 -7.07
CA ASN A 389 -9.62 -18.58 -6.41
C ASN A 389 -9.39 -18.79 -4.91
N PHE A 390 -8.14 -18.68 -4.47
CA PHE A 390 -7.71 -18.87 -3.09
C PHE A 390 -7.39 -17.53 -2.41
N CYS A 391 -7.32 -16.44 -3.19
CA CYS A 391 -6.89 -15.14 -2.71
C CYS A 391 -7.84 -14.57 -1.64
N PRO A 392 -7.33 -14.29 -0.42
CA PRO A 392 -8.07 -13.73 0.70
C PRO A 392 -8.82 -12.45 0.36
N SER A 393 -9.88 -12.18 1.12
CA SER A 393 -10.73 -11.00 0.96
C SER A 393 -10.01 -9.68 1.28
N ASP A 394 -8.84 -9.74 1.94
CA ASP A 394 -8.00 -8.57 2.27
C ASP A 394 -7.36 -7.95 1.01
N PHE A 395 -7.21 -8.74 -0.06
CA PHE A 395 -6.67 -8.27 -1.33
C PHE A 395 -7.78 -7.78 -2.24
N ALA A 396 -7.95 -6.46 -2.32
CA ALA A 396 -8.98 -5.82 -3.14
C ALA A 396 -8.83 -6.10 -4.65
N ARG A 397 -7.59 -6.24 -5.13
CA ARG A 397 -7.28 -6.63 -6.52
C ARG A 397 -6.50 -7.94 -6.53
N LYS A 398 -6.74 -8.75 -7.55
CA LYS A 398 -6.14 -10.07 -7.71
C LYS A 398 -5.49 -10.09 -9.08
N PRO A 399 -4.15 -10.15 -9.17
CA PRO A 399 -3.48 -10.18 -10.45
C PRO A 399 -3.96 -11.41 -11.22
N VAL A 400 -4.25 -11.19 -12.49
CA VAL A 400 -4.75 -12.15 -13.46
C VAL A 400 -4.25 -11.72 -14.83
N ASN A 401 -4.21 -12.64 -15.80
CA ASN A 401 -3.74 -12.34 -17.15
C ASN A 401 -2.33 -11.72 -17.15
N ILE A 402 -1.31 -12.54 -16.94
CA ILE A 402 0.08 -12.10 -16.79
C ILE A 402 0.59 -11.36 -18.03
N LEU A 403 0.01 -11.61 -19.21
CA LEU A 403 0.34 -10.92 -20.45
C LEU A 403 -0.05 -9.43 -20.43
N ARG A 404 -0.95 -9.02 -19.53
CA ARG A 404 -1.33 -7.61 -19.31
C ARG A 404 -0.54 -7.00 -18.14
N HIS A 405 0.62 -7.55 -17.78
CA HIS A 405 1.43 -7.09 -16.64
C HIS A 405 1.64 -5.57 -16.63
N GLY A 406 1.92 -4.94 -17.77
CA GLY A 406 2.10 -3.47 -17.86
C GLY A 406 0.86 -2.62 -17.54
N GLN A 407 -0.28 -3.24 -17.26
CA GLN A 407 -1.51 -2.56 -16.82
C GLN A 407 -1.84 -2.83 -15.34
N PHE A 408 -1.03 -3.66 -14.67
CA PHE A 408 -1.19 -3.96 -13.26
C PHE A 408 -1.02 -2.70 -12.42
N LYS A 409 -1.77 -2.64 -11.33
CA LYS A 409 -1.66 -1.58 -10.33
C LYS A 409 -0.62 -1.95 -9.29
N ALA A 410 -0.13 -0.96 -8.54
CA ALA A 410 0.85 -1.19 -7.47
C ALA A 410 0.45 -2.31 -6.50
N THR A 411 -0.84 -2.42 -6.15
CA THR A 411 -1.37 -3.48 -5.28
C THR A 411 -1.21 -4.88 -5.86
N GLU A 412 -1.28 -5.03 -7.18
CA GLU A 412 -1.12 -6.31 -7.88
C GLU A 412 0.36 -6.71 -7.94
N TYR A 413 1.25 -5.77 -8.29
CA TYR A 413 2.70 -6.00 -8.22
C TYR A 413 3.15 -6.32 -6.79
N ARG A 414 2.65 -5.59 -5.79
CA ARG A 414 2.90 -5.89 -4.38
C ARG A 414 2.44 -7.29 -4.01
N GLN A 415 1.27 -7.70 -4.48
CA GLN A 415 0.72 -9.02 -4.18
C GLN A 415 1.62 -10.13 -4.74
N ILE A 416 2.10 -9.97 -5.98
CA ILE A 416 3.04 -10.92 -6.60
C ILE A 416 4.35 -10.93 -5.83
N LEU A 417 4.97 -9.78 -5.60
CA LEU A 417 6.27 -9.67 -4.96
C LEU A 417 6.28 -10.30 -3.56
N LEU A 418 5.27 -10.00 -2.74
CA LEU A 418 5.25 -10.42 -1.35
C LEU A 418 4.61 -11.79 -1.14
N TYR A 419 3.70 -12.25 -2.01
CA TYR A 419 2.89 -13.44 -1.69
C TYR A 419 2.92 -14.52 -2.77
N SER A 420 2.37 -14.28 -3.95
CA SER A 420 2.18 -15.36 -4.95
C SER A 420 3.43 -15.66 -5.76
N GLY A 421 4.31 -14.68 -5.97
CA GLY A 421 5.52 -14.75 -6.79
C GLY A 421 6.42 -15.95 -6.47
N PRO A 422 6.80 -16.18 -5.19
CA PRO A 422 7.65 -17.32 -4.81
C PRO A 422 7.09 -18.67 -5.25
N VAL A 423 5.77 -18.78 -5.43
CA VAL A 423 5.10 -20.01 -5.82
C VAL A 423 4.87 -20.07 -7.33
N ILE A 424 4.28 -19.03 -7.91
CA ILE A 424 3.84 -19.07 -9.31
C ILE A 424 5.03 -19.14 -10.27
N PHE A 425 6.17 -18.55 -9.93
CA PHE A 425 7.35 -18.54 -10.77
C PHE A 425 8.23 -19.80 -10.67
N ARG A 426 7.99 -20.64 -9.65
CA ARG A 426 8.88 -21.76 -9.34
C ARG A 426 8.92 -22.78 -10.47
N GLY A 427 10.13 -23.07 -10.96
CA GLY A 427 10.35 -24.01 -12.06
C GLY A 427 9.98 -23.48 -13.45
N LEU A 428 9.64 -22.19 -13.59
CA LEU A 428 9.34 -21.56 -14.88
C LEU A 428 10.40 -20.54 -15.33
N MET A 429 11.23 -20.07 -14.41
CA MET A 429 12.32 -19.13 -14.67
C MET A 429 13.65 -19.88 -14.70
N ASN A 430 14.67 -19.26 -15.29
CA ASN A 430 16.04 -19.73 -15.07
C ASN A 430 16.37 -19.71 -13.54
N PRO A 431 17.22 -20.63 -13.05
CA PRO A 431 17.49 -20.73 -11.61
C PRO A 431 18.05 -19.46 -10.99
N ALA A 432 19.02 -18.80 -11.65
CA ALA A 432 19.64 -17.56 -11.18
C ALA A 432 18.61 -16.43 -10.97
N MET A 433 17.65 -16.29 -11.89
CA MET A 433 16.61 -15.28 -11.81
C MET A 433 15.58 -15.60 -10.74
N TYR A 434 15.21 -16.87 -10.57
CA TYR A 434 14.32 -17.25 -9.48
C TYR A 434 14.98 -16.91 -8.13
N LYS A 435 16.25 -17.27 -7.92
CA LYS A 435 17.02 -16.90 -6.72
C LYS A 435 17.08 -15.39 -6.53
N HIS A 436 17.33 -14.64 -7.60
CA HIS A 436 17.38 -13.19 -7.58
C HIS A 436 16.02 -12.54 -7.25
N PHE A 437 14.92 -13.10 -7.74
CA PHE A 437 13.56 -12.68 -7.35
C PHE A 437 13.28 -13.01 -5.87
N ILE A 438 13.66 -14.20 -5.40
CA ILE A 438 13.49 -14.59 -3.99
C ILE A 438 14.30 -13.69 -3.06
N LEU A 439 15.48 -13.24 -3.48
CA LEU A 439 16.30 -12.28 -2.74
C LEU A 439 15.55 -10.95 -2.51
N LEU A 440 14.96 -10.38 -3.56
CA LEU A 440 14.13 -9.18 -3.44
C LEU A 440 12.86 -9.43 -2.62
N SER A 441 12.15 -10.52 -2.90
CA SER A 441 10.91 -10.89 -2.18
C SER A 441 11.16 -11.01 -0.68
N THR A 442 12.25 -11.68 -0.30
CA THR A 442 12.69 -11.84 1.09
C THR A 442 12.98 -10.50 1.74
N ALA A 443 13.84 -9.67 1.13
CA ALA A 443 14.20 -8.37 1.68
C ALA A 443 12.98 -7.47 1.90
N ILE A 444 12.11 -7.35 0.89
CA ILE A 444 10.95 -6.46 0.97
C ILE A 444 9.88 -7.03 1.92
N ARG A 445 9.73 -8.37 2.04
CA ARG A 445 8.85 -8.96 3.06
C ARG A 445 9.32 -8.64 4.48
N ILE A 446 10.63 -8.69 4.72
CA ILE A 446 11.21 -8.31 6.02
C ILE A 446 10.96 -6.83 6.31
N LEU A 447 11.30 -5.95 5.37
CA LEU A 447 11.13 -4.50 5.53
C LEU A 447 9.66 -4.07 5.63
N ALA A 448 8.73 -4.83 5.08
CA ALA A 448 7.29 -4.58 5.18
C ALA A 448 6.62 -5.24 6.41
N ASN A 449 7.34 -6.05 7.19
CA ASN A 449 6.77 -6.76 8.32
C ASN A 449 6.50 -5.77 9.48
N PRO A 450 5.26 -5.71 10.03
CA PRO A 450 4.93 -4.85 11.16
C PRO A 450 5.78 -5.05 12.43
N VAL A 451 6.36 -6.23 12.59
CA VAL A 451 7.25 -6.58 13.71
C VAL A 451 8.58 -7.00 13.11
N VAL A 452 9.40 -6.00 12.84
CA VAL A 452 10.73 -6.13 12.25
C VAL A 452 11.77 -5.71 13.29
N SER A 453 12.79 -6.54 13.51
CA SER A 453 13.92 -6.24 14.38
C SER A 453 15.03 -5.51 13.63
N MET A 454 15.96 -4.88 14.35
CA MET A 454 17.12 -4.22 13.73
C MET A 454 18.00 -5.22 12.96
N GLU A 455 18.22 -6.41 13.52
CA GLU A 455 18.99 -7.49 12.90
C GLU A 455 18.33 -7.96 11.59
N SER A 456 17.00 -8.04 11.59
CA SER A 456 16.22 -8.37 10.39
C SER A 456 16.38 -7.30 9.31
N ILE A 457 16.38 -6.01 9.70
CA ILE A 457 16.61 -4.90 8.75
C ILE A 457 18.03 -4.99 8.17
N ASP A 458 19.03 -5.24 9.00
CA ASP A 458 20.42 -5.36 8.55
C ASP A 458 20.61 -6.57 7.60
N PHE A 459 19.91 -7.68 7.85
CA PHE A 459 19.87 -8.80 6.92
C PHE A 459 19.18 -8.45 5.60
N ALA A 460 18.06 -7.72 5.63
CA ALA A 460 17.40 -7.24 4.43
C ALA A 460 18.27 -6.25 3.64
N GLU A 461 19.07 -5.42 4.31
CA GLU A 461 20.06 -4.54 3.70
C GLU A 461 21.11 -5.35 2.93
N LYS A 462 21.67 -6.41 3.53
CA LYS A 462 22.58 -7.34 2.84
C LYS A 462 21.92 -7.98 1.62
N CYS A 463 20.67 -8.42 1.74
CA CYS A 463 19.90 -8.98 0.61
C CYS A 463 19.74 -7.97 -0.53
N ILE A 464 19.41 -6.71 -0.22
CA ILE A 464 19.24 -5.66 -1.22
C ILE A 464 20.58 -5.32 -1.90
N LYS A 465 21.68 -5.21 -1.14
CA LYS A 465 23.01 -4.95 -1.73
C LYS A 465 23.38 -6.04 -2.73
N LEU A 466 23.24 -7.31 -2.34
CA LEU A 466 23.49 -8.44 -3.24
C LEU A 466 22.59 -8.43 -4.48
N PHE A 467 21.29 -8.10 -4.31
CA PHE A 467 20.37 -7.95 -5.44
C PHE A 467 20.85 -6.85 -6.40
N VAL A 468 21.23 -5.68 -5.90
CA VAL A 468 21.67 -4.56 -6.76
C VAL A 468 23.00 -4.89 -7.45
N GLU A 469 23.95 -5.52 -6.76
CA GLU A 469 25.25 -5.93 -7.30
C GLU A 469 25.12 -6.94 -8.44
N THR A 470 24.26 -7.95 -8.27
CA THR A 470 24.12 -9.06 -9.22
C THR A 470 23.03 -8.82 -10.27
N ALA A 471 22.25 -7.74 -10.16
CA ALA A 471 21.15 -7.46 -11.08
C ALA A 471 21.59 -7.28 -12.54
N SER A 472 22.74 -6.65 -12.80
CA SER A 472 23.26 -6.56 -14.17
C SER A 472 23.67 -7.91 -14.72
N ASP A 473 24.01 -8.87 -13.86
CA ASP A 473 24.38 -10.20 -14.32
C ASP A 473 23.17 -11.05 -14.71
N VAL A 474 22.07 -10.89 -13.97
CA VAL A 474 20.83 -11.64 -14.19
C VAL A 474 19.99 -11.03 -15.31
N TYR A 475 19.86 -9.70 -15.34
CA TYR A 475 18.96 -9.00 -16.26
C TYR A 475 19.69 -8.17 -17.31
N GLY A 476 21.02 -8.04 -17.25
CA GLY A 476 21.78 -7.13 -18.10
C GLY A 476 21.86 -5.70 -17.56
N ILE A 477 22.81 -4.94 -18.10
CA ILE A 477 23.19 -3.63 -17.53
C ILE A 477 22.05 -2.60 -17.51
N GLU A 478 21.16 -2.64 -18.49
CA GLU A 478 20.01 -1.71 -18.59
C GLU A 478 18.98 -1.90 -17.46
N PHE A 479 19.09 -2.98 -16.69
CA PHE A 479 18.26 -3.18 -15.52
C PHE A 479 18.59 -2.21 -14.38
N LEU A 480 19.84 -1.74 -14.26
CA LEU A 480 20.35 -0.87 -13.18
C LEU A 480 19.85 0.59 -13.26
N SER A 481 18.53 0.78 -13.31
CA SER A 481 17.88 2.10 -13.33
C SER A 481 17.83 2.74 -11.95
N TYR A 482 17.39 3.99 -11.89
CA TYR A 482 17.17 4.74 -10.65
C TYR A 482 16.40 3.96 -9.58
N ASN A 483 15.27 3.34 -9.93
CA ASN A 483 14.46 2.56 -8.98
C ASN A 483 15.19 1.36 -8.38
N VAL A 484 16.18 0.79 -9.08
CA VAL A 484 17.00 -0.32 -8.57
C VAL A 484 18.04 0.23 -7.60
N HIS A 485 18.67 1.35 -7.93
CA HIS A 485 19.61 2.04 -7.04
C HIS A 485 18.96 2.49 -5.73
N THR A 486 17.74 3.05 -5.78
CA THR A 486 17.06 3.58 -4.59
C THR A 486 16.66 2.50 -3.58
N LEU A 487 16.65 1.22 -3.96
CA LEU A 487 16.47 0.10 -3.03
C LEU A 487 17.48 0.16 -1.87
N LEU A 488 18.71 0.58 -2.16
CA LEU A 488 19.81 0.68 -1.18
C LEU A 488 19.49 1.60 0.00
N HIS A 489 18.50 2.47 -0.14
CA HIS A 489 18.11 3.45 0.88
C HIS A 489 16.89 3.02 1.70
N LEU A 490 16.19 1.94 1.31
CA LEU A 490 15.00 1.47 2.03
C LEU A 490 15.29 0.97 3.45
N PRO A 491 16.40 0.24 3.73
CA PRO A 491 16.71 -0.18 5.09
C PRO A 491 16.83 1.01 6.07
N ASP A 492 17.52 2.08 5.65
CA ASP A 492 17.65 3.30 6.46
C ASP A 492 16.30 3.98 6.74
N ASP A 493 15.40 3.99 5.76
CA ASP A 493 14.04 4.48 5.96
C ASP A 493 13.28 3.64 6.98
N VAL A 494 13.43 2.31 6.92
CA VAL A 494 12.76 1.42 7.86
C VAL A 494 13.33 1.56 9.28
N LYS A 495 14.65 1.76 9.42
CA LYS A 495 15.29 2.07 10.71
C LYS A 495 14.72 3.35 11.33
N ARG A 496 14.37 4.35 10.52
CA ARG A 496 13.88 5.67 10.99
C ARG A 496 12.36 5.73 11.19
N TYR A 497 11.58 5.12 10.30
CA TYR A 497 10.12 5.31 10.22
C TYR A 497 9.31 4.03 10.51
N GLY A 498 10.00 2.93 10.79
CA GLY A 498 9.40 1.61 10.95
C GLY A 498 9.08 0.97 9.59
N PRO A 499 8.23 -0.07 9.57
CA PRO A 499 7.94 -0.87 8.37
C PRO A 499 7.52 -0.05 7.14
N LEU A 500 7.81 -0.55 5.94
CA LEU A 500 7.58 0.14 4.66
C LEU A 500 6.17 0.74 4.48
N ASP A 501 5.14 0.11 5.04
CA ASP A 501 3.76 0.59 4.95
C ASP A 501 3.52 1.92 5.70
N ASN A 502 4.32 2.21 6.72
CA ASN A 502 4.16 3.39 7.56
C ASN A 502 4.36 4.69 6.79
N PHE A 503 5.22 4.69 5.76
CA PHE A 503 5.60 5.87 4.98
C PHE A 503 5.35 5.67 3.47
N SER A 504 4.37 4.82 3.13
CA SER A 504 4.02 4.51 1.74
C SER A 504 3.00 5.49 1.14
N ALA A 505 2.98 5.58 -0.19
CA ALA A 505 2.05 6.42 -0.94
C ALA A 505 0.65 5.79 -1.10
N PHE A 506 0.46 4.50 -0.77
CA PHE A 506 -0.82 3.78 -0.94
C PHE A 506 -2.04 4.52 -0.36
N PRO A 507 -1.98 5.14 0.84
CA PRO A 507 -3.13 5.86 1.40
C PRO A 507 -3.54 7.10 0.60
N TYR A 508 -2.60 7.73 -0.10
CA TYR A 508 -2.78 9.03 -0.77
C TYR A 508 -3.41 8.91 -2.17
N GLU A 509 -3.17 7.78 -2.87
CA GLU A 509 -3.69 7.50 -4.21
C GLU A 509 -5.22 7.59 -4.34
N ASN A 510 -5.93 7.11 -3.31
CA ASN A 510 -7.38 7.06 -3.34
C ASN A 510 -8.02 8.45 -3.44
N ASN A 511 -7.37 9.48 -2.87
CA ASN A 511 -7.87 10.85 -2.86
C ASN A 511 -7.87 11.48 -4.25
N MET A 512 -6.93 11.12 -5.13
CA MET A 512 -6.92 11.61 -6.52
C MET A 512 -8.13 11.07 -7.28
N SER A 513 -8.42 9.77 -7.15
CA SER A 513 -9.60 9.15 -7.73
C SER A 513 -10.90 9.74 -7.18
N PHE A 514 -10.89 10.10 -5.89
CA PHE A 514 -12.02 10.73 -5.22
C PHE A 514 -12.29 12.13 -5.77
N CYS A 515 -11.27 12.99 -5.87
CA CYS A 515 -11.41 14.33 -6.46
C CYS A 515 -12.01 14.26 -7.87
N ARG A 516 -11.57 13.30 -8.69
CA ARG A 516 -12.13 13.06 -10.03
C ARG A 516 -13.63 12.70 -9.99
N LYS A 517 -14.04 11.85 -9.04
CA LYS A 517 -15.46 11.45 -8.85
C LYS A 517 -16.36 12.60 -8.36
N LEU A 518 -15.79 13.63 -7.74
CA LEU A 518 -16.53 14.83 -7.33
C LEU A 518 -16.81 15.76 -8.52
N CYS A 519 -15.94 15.76 -9.53
CA CYS A 519 -16.13 16.51 -10.76
C CYS A 519 -17.09 15.75 -11.69
N ARG A 520 -18.28 16.33 -11.92
CA ARG A 520 -19.28 15.74 -12.83
C ARG A 520 -19.35 16.46 -14.17
N LYS A 521 -19.11 17.78 -14.15
CA LYS A 521 -19.02 18.60 -15.35
C LYS A 521 -17.55 18.91 -15.66
N ASN A 522 -17.27 19.21 -16.93
CA ASN A 522 -15.93 19.50 -17.44
C ASN A 522 -15.47 20.95 -17.17
N ASP A 523 -16.17 21.71 -16.32
CA ASP A 523 -15.89 23.11 -16.00
C ASP A 523 -15.80 23.32 -14.48
N GLN A 524 -15.13 24.39 -14.04
CA GLN A 524 -15.08 24.78 -12.62
C GLN A 524 -14.72 23.63 -11.64
N HIS A 525 -13.78 22.76 -12.03
CA HIS A 525 -13.46 21.53 -11.30
C HIS A 525 -13.12 21.79 -9.82
N LEU A 526 -12.30 22.80 -9.53
CA LEU A 526 -11.91 23.14 -8.16
C LEU A 526 -13.10 23.63 -7.33
N GLN A 527 -14.01 24.40 -7.91
CA GLN A 527 -15.24 24.85 -7.24
C GLN A 527 -16.19 23.67 -6.98
N GLN A 528 -16.29 22.72 -7.92
CA GLN A 528 -17.06 21.49 -7.72
C GLN A 528 -16.48 20.68 -6.54
N ILE A 529 -15.16 20.48 -6.52
CA ILE A 529 -14.47 19.77 -5.43
C ILE A 529 -14.71 20.49 -4.10
N SER A 530 -14.45 21.80 -4.03
CA SER A 530 -14.63 22.62 -2.82
C SER A 530 -16.04 22.48 -2.25
N ARG A 531 -17.09 22.62 -3.08
CA ARG A 531 -18.48 22.50 -2.62
C ARG A 531 -18.80 21.10 -2.12
N ARG A 532 -18.35 20.05 -2.82
CA ARG A 532 -18.61 18.67 -2.41
C ARG A 532 -17.86 18.30 -1.12
N LEU A 533 -16.64 18.79 -0.93
CA LEU A 533 -15.92 18.62 0.33
C LEU A 533 -16.64 19.33 1.49
N ALA A 534 -17.14 20.55 1.27
CA ALA A 534 -17.91 21.29 2.29
C ALA A 534 -19.24 20.61 2.67
N GLU A 535 -19.87 19.88 1.74
CA GLU A 535 -21.04 19.03 2.03
C GLU A 535 -20.68 17.78 2.88
N ASN A 536 -19.42 17.59 3.26
CA ASN A 536 -18.88 16.33 3.80
C ASN A 536 -19.11 15.14 2.87
N CYS A 537 -19.14 15.37 1.55
CA CYS A 537 -19.14 14.27 0.61
C CYS A 537 -17.88 13.45 0.84
N ARG A 538 -18.02 12.20 1.24
CA ARG A 538 -16.94 11.24 1.40
C ARG A 538 -17.37 10.00 0.64
N THR A 539 -16.71 9.65 -0.47
CA THR A 539 -16.88 8.29 -0.99
C THR A 539 -15.96 7.40 -0.18
N SER A 540 -16.52 6.48 0.61
CA SER A 540 -15.74 5.43 1.28
C SER A 540 -14.82 5.90 2.42
N SER A 541 -15.25 6.86 3.25
CA SER A 541 -14.65 6.97 4.59
C SER A 541 -15.02 5.71 5.35
N LYS A 542 -14.11 4.73 5.43
CA LYS A 542 -14.28 3.64 6.39
C LYS A 542 -14.43 4.32 7.75
N LYS A 543 -15.57 4.13 8.43
CA LYS A 543 -15.68 4.51 9.83
C LYS A 543 -14.50 3.86 10.55
N PHE A 544 -13.90 4.58 11.50
CA PHE A 544 -12.88 3.99 12.35
C PHE A 544 -13.44 2.68 12.91
N VAL A 545 -12.81 1.55 12.56
CA VAL A 545 -13.16 0.24 13.11
C VAL A 545 -12.19 0.01 14.24
N ASP A 546 -12.70 -0.13 15.45
CA ASP A 546 -11.88 -0.48 16.60
C ASP A 546 -11.18 -1.84 16.30
N PRO A 547 -9.84 -1.89 16.31
CA PRO A 547 -9.10 -3.14 16.08
C PRO A 547 -9.51 -4.27 17.02
N GLY A 548 -9.97 -3.95 18.23
CA GLY A 548 -10.45 -4.92 19.22
C GLY A 548 -11.91 -5.34 19.05
N HIS A 549 -12.69 -4.66 18.21
CA HIS A 549 -14.11 -5.00 18.04
C HIS A 549 -14.27 -6.28 17.23
N LEU A 550 -15.05 -7.21 17.80
CA LEU A 550 -15.44 -8.46 17.15
C LEU A 550 -16.84 -8.35 16.59
N SER A 551 -16.99 -8.70 15.31
CA SER A 551 -18.29 -8.84 14.66
C SER A 551 -18.48 -10.26 14.15
N TYR A 552 -19.55 -10.91 14.60
CA TYR A 552 -19.91 -12.26 14.17
C TYR A 552 -20.92 -12.21 13.03
N ILE A 553 -20.70 -13.00 11.98
CA ILE A 553 -21.47 -12.96 10.74
C ILE A 553 -21.96 -14.36 10.37
N SER A 554 -23.22 -14.44 9.93
CA SER A 554 -23.90 -15.67 9.48
C SER A 554 -23.98 -16.76 10.55
N ASN A 555 -24.83 -16.55 11.56
CA ASN A 555 -25.15 -17.56 12.58
C ASN A 555 -25.69 -18.86 11.92
N HIS A 556 -25.28 -20.01 12.45
CA HIS A 556 -25.80 -21.32 12.05
C HIS A 556 -25.70 -22.37 13.17
N LEU A 557 -26.24 -23.56 12.91
CA LEU A 557 -26.20 -24.71 13.83
C LEU A 557 -25.51 -25.96 13.23
N ARG A 558 -24.96 -25.85 12.01
CA ARG A 558 -24.45 -26.99 11.22
C ARG A 558 -22.93 -27.12 11.17
N GLY A 559 -22.20 -26.43 12.04
CA GLY A 559 -20.75 -26.53 12.07
C GLY A 559 -20.27 -27.70 12.92
N PRO A 560 -19.04 -28.17 12.70
CA PRO A 560 -18.45 -29.19 13.56
C PRO A 560 -18.24 -28.65 14.98
N LEU A 561 -18.51 -29.51 15.97
CA LEU A 561 -18.30 -29.26 17.39
C LEU A 561 -17.55 -30.45 18.00
N ILE A 562 -16.81 -30.21 19.09
CA ILE A 562 -16.16 -31.26 19.87
C ILE A 562 -17.17 -31.79 20.92
N PRO A 563 -17.24 -33.10 21.17
CA PRO A 563 -18.05 -33.64 22.27
C PRO A 563 -17.73 -32.97 23.61
N GLY A 564 -18.74 -32.52 24.34
CA GLY A 564 -18.57 -31.78 25.60
C GLY A 564 -18.41 -30.26 25.45
N CYS A 565 -18.44 -29.74 24.21
CA CYS A 565 -18.61 -28.31 23.98
C CYS A 565 -20.02 -27.91 24.46
N GLY A 566 -20.12 -27.10 25.51
CA GLY A 566 -21.39 -26.65 26.10
C GLY A 566 -22.26 -25.84 25.14
N GLU A 567 -23.29 -25.17 25.67
CA GLU A 567 -24.11 -24.26 24.86
C GLU A 567 -23.24 -23.19 24.19
N CYS A 568 -23.26 -23.17 22.86
CA CYS A 568 -22.45 -22.27 22.05
C CYS A 568 -23.24 -21.74 20.85
N MET A 569 -22.96 -20.50 20.48
CA MET A 569 -23.42 -19.94 19.22
C MET A 569 -22.37 -20.23 18.14
N GLN A 570 -22.78 -20.58 16.92
CA GLN A 570 -21.85 -20.84 15.82
C GLN A 570 -22.07 -19.87 14.68
N TYR A 571 -20.98 -19.53 14.00
CA TYR A 571 -20.93 -18.53 12.94
C TYR A 571 -20.02 -19.00 11.82
N LYS A 572 -20.30 -18.55 10.59
CA LYS A 572 -19.42 -18.83 9.45
C LYS A 572 -18.20 -17.92 9.41
N LYS A 573 -18.28 -16.74 10.04
CA LYS A 573 -17.28 -15.67 9.92
C LYS A 573 -17.22 -14.83 11.19
N VAL A 574 -16.00 -14.45 11.55
CA VAL A 574 -15.70 -13.41 12.54
C VAL A 574 -14.82 -12.35 11.91
N VAL A 575 -15.04 -11.10 12.29
CA VAL A 575 -14.23 -9.96 11.87
C VAL A 575 -13.63 -9.32 13.12
N LYS A 576 -12.31 -9.16 13.13
CA LYS A 576 -11.56 -8.45 14.18
C LYS A 576 -10.83 -7.27 13.52
N GLY A 577 -11.25 -6.05 13.82
CA GLY A 577 -10.75 -4.87 13.10
C GLY A 577 -11.01 -4.95 11.59
N SER A 578 -9.95 -4.92 10.78
CA SER A 578 -10.03 -5.12 9.32
C SER A 578 -9.86 -6.58 8.87
N THR A 579 -9.51 -7.48 9.78
CA THR A 579 -9.17 -8.86 9.45
C THR A 579 -10.42 -9.73 9.42
N HIS A 580 -10.64 -10.39 8.29
CA HIS A 580 -11.77 -11.30 8.09
C HIS A 580 -11.35 -12.75 8.23
N LEU A 581 -11.89 -13.49 9.20
CA LEU A 581 -11.69 -14.93 9.34
C LEU A 581 -12.99 -15.66 9.05
N SER A 582 -12.97 -16.68 8.19
CA SER A 582 -14.19 -17.44 7.87
C SER A 582 -13.92 -18.89 7.53
N ILE A 583 -14.98 -19.69 7.51
CA ILE A 583 -14.92 -21.09 7.06
C ILE A 583 -14.73 -21.22 5.53
N ILE A 584 -14.81 -20.10 4.78
CA ILE A 584 -14.66 -20.11 3.32
C ILE A 584 -13.18 -20.22 2.98
N LYS A 585 -12.87 -21.04 1.96
CA LYS A 585 -11.51 -21.39 1.53
C LYS A 585 -10.51 -20.23 1.55
N LYS A 586 -10.91 -19.06 1.04
CA LYS A 586 -10.09 -17.84 0.90
C LYS A 586 -9.62 -17.24 2.23
N ASP A 587 -10.45 -17.34 3.27
CA ASP A 587 -10.24 -16.64 4.55
C ASP A 587 -10.12 -17.62 5.74
N SER A 588 -9.86 -18.89 5.43
CA SER A 588 -9.93 -20.00 6.41
C SER A 588 -8.59 -20.40 7.00
N THR A 589 -7.46 -19.91 6.51
CA THR A 589 -6.14 -20.37 6.97
C THR A 589 -5.55 -19.38 7.97
N VAL A 590 -5.09 -19.89 9.10
CA VAL A 590 -4.54 -19.11 10.22
C VAL A 590 -3.28 -19.77 10.76
N MET A 591 -2.40 -18.96 11.35
CA MET A 591 -1.22 -19.39 12.09
C MET A 591 -1.37 -19.02 13.57
N LEU A 592 -1.02 -19.96 14.43
CA LEU A 592 -1.09 -19.81 15.88
C LEU A 592 0.23 -19.29 16.47
N ASP A 593 0.18 -18.90 17.74
CA ASP A 593 1.32 -18.45 18.55
C ASP A 593 2.44 -19.49 18.70
N ASP A 594 2.11 -20.78 18.63
CA ASP A 594 3.07 -21.89 18.64
C ASP A 594 3.63 -22.23 17.24
N GLY A 595 3.32 -21.44 16.22
CA GLY A 595 3.74 -21.66 14.83
C GLY A 595 2.89 -22.69 14.07
N SER A 596 1.94 -23.36 14.74
CA SER A 596 1.04 -24.30 14.06
C SER A 596 0.13 -23.60 13.06
N ILE A 597 -0.16 -24.26 11.96
CA ILE A 597 -1.02 -23.72 10.89
C ILE A 597 -2.29 -24.55 10.80
N GLY A 598 -3.44 -23.87 10.77
CA GLY A 598 -4.75 -24.50 10.78
C GLY A 598 -5.72 -23.96 9.74
N ILE A 599 -6.73 -24.77 9.44
CA ILE A 599 -7.88 -24.40 8.62
C ILE A 599 -9.13 -24.32 9.50
N ILE A 600 -9.76 -23.16 9.51
CA ILE A 600 -11.03 -22.88 10.19
C ILE A 600 -12.14 -23.70 9.56
N ARG A 601 -12.82 -24.47 10.41
CA ARG A 601 -14.02 -25.26 10.08
C ARG A 601 -15.28 -24.70 10.71
N ASN A 602 -15.14 -23.98 11.82
CA ASN A 602 -16.23 -23.31 12.50
C ASN A 602 -15.71 -22.11 13.29
N VAL A 603 -16.58 -21.12 13.50
CA VAL A 603 -16.37 -20.06 14.51
C VAL A 603 -17.43 -20.27 15.58
N ILE A 604 -17.03 -20.33 16.84
CA ILE A 604 -17.96 -20.52 17.95
C ILE A 604 -17.76 -19.43 19.00
N GLU A 605 -18.86 -19.02 19.62
CA GLU A 605 -18.86 -18.16 20.79
C GLU A 605 -19.32 -18.98 21.99
N LEU A 606 -18.41 -19.16 22.95
CA LEU A 606 -18.67 -19.84 24.20
C LEU A 606 -19.06 -18.82 25.26
N LYS A 607 -20.14 -19.12 26.00
CA LYS A 607 -20.58 -18.29 27.12
C LYS A 607 -19.43 -18.10 28.11
N ASP A 608 -19.16 -16.86 28.48
CA ASP A 608 -18.09 -16.43 29.42
C ASP A 608 -16.63 -16.71 28.98
N GLN A 609 -16.40 -17.35 27.81
CA GLN A 609 -15.05 -17.60 27.29
C GLN A 609 -14.74 -16.88 25.97
N GLY A 610 -15.77 -16.32 25.32
CA GLY A 610 -15.60 -15.51 24.10
C GLY A 610 -15.38 -16.33 22.83
N CYS A 611 -14.73 -15.71 21.84
CA CYS A 611 -14.58 -16.24 20.50
C CYS A 611 -13.53 -17.35 20.42
N HIS A 612 -13.93 -18.49 19.85
CA HIS A 612 -13.06 -19.61 19.55
C HIS A 612 -13.20 -20.06 18.09
N LEU A 613 -12.14 -20.66 17.56
CA LEU A 613 -12.12 -21.27 16.24
C LEU A 613 -12.03 -22.78 16.38
N VAL A 614 -12.87 -23.50 15.65
CA VAL A 614 -12.72 -24.94 15.46
C VAL A 614 -11.87 -25.14 14.21
N ILE A 615 -10.68 -25.71 14.37
CA ILE A 615 -9.68 -25.82 13.31
C ILE A 615 -9.19 -27.26 13.11
N ASN A 616 -8.78 -27.58 11.87
CA ASN A 616 -7.90 -28.73 11.62
C ASN A 616 -6.46 -28.23 11.43
N LEU A 617 -5.50 -28.88 12.06
CA LEU A 617 -4.08 -28.51 11.99
C LEU A 617 -3.34 -29.31 10.91
N PHE A 618 -2.36 -28.68 10.27
CA PHE A 618 -1.37 -29.40 9.46
C PHE A 618 -0.33 -30.04 10.37
N SER A 619 0.06 -31.27 10.03
CA SER A 619 1.06 -32.02 10.81
C SER A 619 2.49 -31.78 10.31
N ASN A 620 2.64 -31.44 9.02
CA ASN A 620 3.94 -31.21 8.39
C ASN A 620 3.98 -29.77 7.87
N ILE A 621 4.98 -29.02 8.31
CA ILE A 621 5.28 -27.65 7.87
C ILE A 621 6.77 -27.63 7.52
N GLU A 622 7.09 -27.22 6.29
CA GLU A 622 8.44 -27.29 5.73
C GLU A 622 8.77 -26.01 4.97
N ASP A 623 10.06 -25.73 4.81
CA ASP A 623 10.54 -24.65 3.96
C ASP A 623 10.33 -24.97 2.45
N ILE A 624 10.11 -23.93 1.65
CA ILE A 624 9.99 -23.99 0.19
C ILE A 624 11.32 -23.65 -0.50
N PHE A 625 12.13 -22.82 0.16
CA PHE A 625 13.47 -22.43 -0.23
C PHE A 625 14.29 -22.11 1.03
N ASP A 626 15.61 -22.27 0.91
CA ASP A 626 16.56 -22.07 2.02
C ASP A 626 17.51 -20.87 1.79
N LEU A 627 17.46 -20.27 0.60
CA LEU A 627 18.26 -19.10 0.24
C LEU A 627 17.34 -17.91 -0.08
N PRO A 628 17.65 -16.69 0.41
CA PRO A 628 18.80 -16.33 1.24
C PRO A 628 18.69 -16.78 2.71
N CYS A 629 17.51 -17.25 3.12
CA CYS A 629 17.25 -17.89 4.40
C CYS A 629 16.10 -18.89 4.24
N SER A 630 15.86 -19.73 5.26
CA SER A 630 14.67 -20.57 5.36
C SER A 630 13.40 -19.74 5.13
N SER A 631 12.54 -20.21 4.22
CA SER A 631 11.34 -19.47 3.82
C SER A 631 10.35 -19.25 4.97
N SER A 632 10.35 -20.13 5.98
CA SER A 632 9.58 -20.00 7.22
C SER A 632 9.90 -18.74 8.00
N LEU A 633 11.16 -18.27 7.99
CA LEU A 633 11.58 -17.03 8.66
C LEU A 633 10.92 -15.79 8.04
N VAL A 634 10.58 -15.84 6.76
CA VAL A 634 9.79 -14.81 6.08
C VAL A 634 8.31 -15.19 5.95
N GLY A 635 7.85 -16.19 6.68
CA GLY A 635 6.44 -16.60 6.75
C GLY A 635 5.91 -17.22 5.46
N ILE A 636 6.74 -17.97 4.73
CA ILE A 636 6.36 -18.75 3.54
C ILE A 636 6.68 -20.22 3.84
N VAL A 637 5.69 -21.10 3.81
CA VAL A 637 5.88 -22.52 4.14
C VAL A 637 5.07 -23.45 3.25
N ARG A 638 5.53 -24.69 3.12
CA ARG A 638 4.80 -25.80 2.52
C ARG A 638 4.15 -26.62 3.62
N CYS A 639 2.84 -26.80 3.53
CA CYS A 639 2.07 -27.60 4.48
C CYS A 639 1.53 -28.88 3.84
N SER A 640 1.48 -29.97 4.62
CA SER A 640 0.80 -31.23 4.24
C SER A 640 0.24 -31.96 5.46
N ASN A 641 -0.47 -33.07 5.22
CA ASN A 641 -1.06 -33.91 6.26
C ASN A 641 -2.00 -33.15 7.20
N LEU A 642 -3.10 -32.62 6.64
CA LEU A 642 -4.15 -31.99 7.43
C LEU A 642 -4.84 -33.02 8.32
N ASN A 643 -4.69 -32.86 9.63
CA ASN A 643 -5.27 -33.75 10.62
C ASN A 643 -6.81 -33.73 10.52
N ARG A 644 -7.43 -34.91 10.54
CA ARG A 644 -8.90 -35.05 10.54
C ARG A 644 -9.52 -34.64 11.88
N GLN A 645 -8.77 -34.75 12.96
CA GLN A 645 -9.21 -34.33 14.28
C GLN A 645 -9.30 -32.80 14.32
N ILE A 646 -10.42 -32.32 14.87
CA ILE A 646 -10.67 -30.90 15.09
C ILE A 646 -10.16 -30.50 16.47
N THR A 647 -9.63 -29.28 16.57
CA THR A 647 -9.17 -28.66 17.81
C THR A 647 -9.91 -27.34 18.00
N ILE A 648 -10.25 -27.00 19.24
CA ILE A 648 -10.80 -25.70 19.60
C ILE A 648 -9.66 -24.81 20.08
N VAL A 649 -9.50 -23.65 19.45
CA VAL A 649 -8.50 -22.65 19.85
C VAL A 649 -9.19 -21.32 20.15
N LYS A 650 -8.70 -20.63 21.18
CA LYS A 650 -9.08 -19.25 21.46
C LYS A 650 -8.64 -18.32 20.32
N LEU A 651 -9.45 -17.32 19.99
CA LEU A 651 -9.10 -16.37 18.92
C LEU A 651 -7.79 -15.62 19.24
N GLU A 652 -7.49 -15.39 20.51
CA GLU A 652 -6.28 -14.72 20.98
C GLU A 652 -4.99 -15.49 20.68
N ARG A 653 -5.07 -16.81 20.45
CA ARG A 653 -3.92 -17.62 20.03
C ARG A 653 -3.60 -17.47 18.55
N VAL A 654 -4.50 -16.89 17.75
CA VAL A 654 -4.26 -16.66 16.33
C VAL A 654 -3.41 -15.41 16.19
N VAL A 655 -2.21 -15.57 15.64
CA VAL A 655 -1.30 -14.44 15.40
C VAL A 655 -1.51 -13.87 14.01
N ASP A 656 -1.70 -14.72 12.99
CA ASP A 656 -1.78 -14.27 11.62
C ASP A 656 -2.86 -14.97 10.81
N LYS A 657 -3.48 -14.21 9.91
CA LYS A 657 -4.19 -14.76 8.77
C LYS A 657 -3.21 -15.13 7.67
N CYS A 658 -3.44 -16.26 6.99
CA CYS A 658 -2.56 -16.74 5.94
C CYS A 658 -3.27 -16.88 4.58
N PHE A 659 -2.50 -16.65 3.53
CA PHE A 659 -2.87 -16.95 2.15
C PHE A 659 -2.41 -18.37 1.82
N ARG A 660 -3.35 -19.32 1.84
CA ARG A 660 -3.14 -20.70 1.38
C ARG A 660 -3.40 -20.84 -0.11
N MET A 661 -2.41 -21.27 -0.88
CA MET A 661 -2.50 -21.46 -2.32
C MET A 661 -2.10 -22.89 -2.74
N PRO A 662 -2.44 -23.33 -3.96
CA PRO A 662 -1.96 -24.60 -4.49
C PRO A 662 -0.43 -24.69 -4.48
N TYR A 663 0.08 -25.91 -4.38
CA TYR A 663 1.48 -26.20 -4.61
C TYR A 663 1.58 -26.98 -5.93
N TRP A 664 2.49 -26.55 -6.81
CA TRP A 664 2.77 -27.24 -8.07
C TRP A 664 4.00 -28.13 -7.92
N SER A 665 3.89 -29.40 -8.32
CA SER A 665 5.04 -30.29 -8.44
C SER A 665 5.90 -29.91 -9.65
N ALA A 666 7.07 -30.55 -9.78
CA ALA A 666 8.03 -30.26 -10.86
C ALA A 666 7.45 -30.48 -12.27
N ASP A 667 6.42 -31.32 -12.39
CA ASP A 667 5.67 -31.60 -13.61
C ASP A 667 4.44 -30.69 -13.79
N ASP A 668 4.38 -29.58 -13.05
CA ASP A 668 3.31 -28.58 -13.07
C ASP A 668 1.89 -29.10 -12.73
N ARG A 669 1.80 -30.25 -12.06
CA ARG A 669 0.52 -30.72 -11.52
C ARG A 669 0.25 -30.10 -10.16
N ILE A 670 -1.01 -29.71 -9.92
CA ILE A 670 -1.42 -29.29 -8.58
C ILE A 670 -1.34 -30.50 -7.65
N SER A 671 -0.55 -30.36 -6.59
CA SER A 671 -0.45 -31.40 -5.58
C SER A 671 -1.77 -31.56 -4.83
N SER A 672 -2.23 -32.80 -4.70
CA SER A 672 -3.34 -33.17 -3.81
C SER A 672 -2.92 -33.24 -2.34
N THR A 673 -1.61 -33.25 -2.07
CA THR A 673 -1.02 -33.50 -0.75
C THR A 673 -0.50 -32.20 -0.12
N TYR A 674 0.15 -31.36 -0.93
CA TYR A 674 0.82 -30.15 -0.46
C TYR A 674 0.04 -28.89 -0.83
N CYS A 675 0.12 -27.89 0.03
CA CYS A 675 -0.27 -26.52 -0.28
C CYS A 675 0.81 -25.56 0.23
N THR A 676 0.95 -24.41 -0.43
CA THR A 676 1.78 -23.32 0.09
C THR A 676 0.94 -22.42 0.97
N VAL A 677 1.47 -22.04 2.12
CA VAL A 677 0.85 -21.07 3.03
C VAL A 677 1.80 -19.89 3.20
N VAL A 678 1.28 -18.68 2.98
CA VAL A 678 2.05 -17.44 3.15
C VAL A 678 1.36 -16.54 4.16
N LYS A 679 2.08 -16.10 5.19
CA LYS A 679 1.60 -15.11 6.18
C LYS A 679 1.27 -13.78 5.49
N ILE A 680 0.08 -13.25 5.78
CA ILE A 680 -0.38 -11.94 5.28
C ILE A 680 0.10 -10.86 6.25
N LEU A 681 1.06 -10.04 5.83
CA LEU A 681 1.73 -9.07 6.72
C LEU A 681 0.76 -8.02 7.27
N SER A 682 -0.28 -7.66 6.51
CA SER A 682 -1.27 -6.65 6.90
C SER A 682 -2.44 -7.19 7.74
N ALA A 683 -2.49 -8.50 8.03
CA ALA A 683 -3.64 -9.16 8.67
C ALA A 683 -3.20 -9.94 9.92
N ARG A 684 -2.40 -9.31 10.76
CA ARG A 684 -2.04 -9.77 12.10
C ARG A 684 -3.17 -9.46 13.08
N LEU A 685 -3.47 -10.38 14.01
CA LEU A 685 -4.56 -10.25 14.98
C LEU A 685 -4.12 -9.77 16.35
#